data_AF-A0A3D1ALA8-F1
#
_entry.id   AF-A0A3D1ALA8-F1
#
_cell.length_a   1.000
_cell.length_b   1.000
_cell.length_c   1.000
_cell.angle_alpha   90.00
_cell.angle_beta   90.00
_cell.angle_gamma   90.00
#
_symmetry.space_group_name_H-M   'P 1'
#
loop_
_entity.id
_entity.type
_entity.pdbx_description
1 polymer ?
#
loop_
_entity_poly.entity_id
_entity_poly.type
_entity_poly.pdbx_seq_one_letter_code
_entity_poly.pdbx_strand_id
1 'polypeptide(L)'
;MKVVFRVDASNRMGTGHLIRCLTLAEALRDRGAETRFICRAHSGNLIGMLQRQAMPVIGLPASAQLSNVYSEDYAAWLGVTQIEDAEQSIEALQGDHVDVLIVDHYSLDIDWEQRLRPHTDKIMVIDDLVNRRHDCDLLLNQNYSAEREDRSRGLVPEICRLLLGPSYALLRQEYAAYRRVLRQRDGLVHRVLVFFGGPDPYNTTGLALEALSAPEFRHLEVDVVIGGTNPHRVAIEKQISMRPRTKLYGPRPHLADLMAQADLAIGAGGATTWERMCFGLPSLVISLSENQRPACEALAQEGLIYYLGEFSEVQASDLGCALKECIENREHQLACSIRNQLLADGLGTLRLAEVLDPTPTAQLRLRLACHDDMNLYFNWANDHEVRRQAIHSEPISWARHQEWFTNKLADAQSHLFTLMAGSLPVGQIRFDQEGDEARIDYSLDALVRGRGWATRLVAMGAAYLRQSAPITLRAKVKAGNYVSRSVFMRHGFKQAPLPLCGGGDMCRSIAIMSDRNSWLNAYLPELILNWLDEGHRVLWAHDIEDLLHADFCFYLSCGQIVPPSILKQYLHNLVVHESDLPRGKGWSPLTWQILEDKNRIPVTLLEAAERVDSGRVYAQEWLEFEGHELIDEMRERQAKATIKLCKLFVDGYPKILAEAREQIGAESFYPHRQPADSRLTPTQSIKAQFDLFRVVDNQHYPAFFDLNGQRYFLRIDKAPLPSGEENMPT
;
A
#
# COMPACT_ATOMS: atom_id res chain seq x y z
N MET A 1 3.14 -15.65 17.34
CA MET A 1 2.24 -15.81 16.18
C MET A 1 2.50 -17.17 15.55
N LYS A 2 1.47 -17.96 15.23
CA LYS A 2 1.49 -19.23 14.53
C LYS A 2 1.13 -19.03 13.07
N VAL A 3 2.03 -19.38 12.16
CA VAL A 3 1.88 -19.20 10.71
C VAL A 3 2.01 -20.52 10.00
N VAL A 4 1.03 -20.86 9.17
CA VAL A 4 1.07 -22.07 8.35
C VAL A 4 1.14 -21.70 6.87
N PHE A 5 2.02 -22.35 6.13
CA PHE A 5 2.19 -22.19 4.69
C PHE A 5 1.61 -23.41 3.96
N ARG A 6 0.63 -23.22 3.07
CA ARG A 6 0.20 -24.22 2.09
C ARG A 6 0.88 -23.90 0.76
N VAL A 7 1.86 -24.73 0.39
CA VAL A 7 2.67 -24.53 -0.82
C VAL A 7 3.29 -25.85 -1.26
N ASP A 8 3.48 -26.04 -2.57
CA ASP A 8 4.09 -27.22 -3.15
C ASP A 8 5.33 -26.92 -3.99
N ALA A 9 6.15 -27.95 -4.18
CA ALA A 9 7.23 -27.99 -5.16
C ALA A 9 7.22 -29.37 -5.82
N SER A 10 7.58 -29.45 -7.09
CA SER A 10 7.68 -30.71 -7.83
C SER A 10 8.57 -30.57 -9.07
N ASN A 11 8.87 -31.67 -9.74
CA ASN A 11 9.57 -31.62 -11.03
C ASN A 11 8.81 -30.81 -12.10
N ARG A 12 7.48 -30.75 -11.99
CA ARG A 12 6.60 -30.02 -12.93
C ARG A 12 6.46 -28.54 -12.56
N MET A 13 6.19 -28.25 -11.29
CA MET A 13 5.97 -26.88 -10.77
C MET A 13 7.28 -26.10 -10.60
N GLY A 14 8.40 -26.80 -10.51
CA GLY A 14 9.66 -26.23 -10.06
C GLY A 14 9.66 -25.98 -8.56
N THR A 15 10.58 -25.11 -8.12
CA THR A 15 10.87 -24.88 -6.70
C THR A 15 10.53 -23.45 -6.24
N GLY A 16 10.14 -22.57 -7.17
CA GLY A 16 10.00 -21.13 -6.92
C GLY A 16 9.05 -20.78 -5.77
N HIS A 17 7.84 -21.34 -5.79
CA HIS A 17 6.80 -21.15 -4.77
C HIS A 17 7.33 -21.48 -3.37
N LEU A 18 7.89 -22.69 -3.19
CA LEU A 18 8.41 -23.10 -1.90
C LEU A 18 9.57 -22.22 -1.42
N ILE A 19 10.49 -21.84 -2.31
CA ILE A 19 11.66 -21.04 -1.94
C ILE A 19 11.26 -19.63 -1.49
N ARG A 20 10.27 -19.00 -2.13
CA ARG A 20 9.78 -17.68 -1.68
C ARG A 20 8.99 -17.76 -0.37
N CYS A 21 8.18 -18.81 -0.18
CA CYS A 21 7.51 -19.05 1.10
C CYS A 21 8.52 -19.33 2.23
N LEU A 22 9.57 -20.12 1.97
CA LEU A 22 10.64 -20.38 2.93
C LEU A 22 11.34 -19.08 3.33
N THR A 23 11.64 -18.21 2.36
CA THR A 23 12.23 -16.89 2.61
C THR A 23 11.38 -16.05 3.57
N LEU A 24 10.06 -16.03 3.39
CA LEU A 24 9.15 -15.34 4.31
C LEU A 24 9.06 -16.02 5.68
N ALA A 25 9.01 -17.35 5.71
CA ALA A 25 8.94 -18.12 6.95
C ALA A 25 10.16 -17.86 7.84
N GLU A 26 11.37 -17.84 7.26
CA GLU A 26 12.60 -17.51 7.98
C GLU A 26 12.53 -16.08 8.57
N ALA A 27 12.11 -15.09 7.79
CA ALA A 27 11.96 -13.72 8.27
C ALA A 27 10.92 -13.57 9.40
N LEU A 28 9.85 -14.37 9.39
CA LEU A 28 8.86 -14.40 10.47
C LEU A 28 9.40 -15.13 11.72
N ARG A 29 10.17 -16.22 11.56
CA ARG A 29 10.84 -16.90 12.67
C ARG A 29 11.84 -15.99 13.39
N ASP A 30 12.56 -15.15 12.64
CA ASP A 30 13.48 -14.16 13.21
C ASP A 30 12.76 -13.12 14.10
N ARG A 31 11.44 -12.96 13.94
CA ARG A 31 10.56 -12.14 14.78
C ARG A 31 9.89 -12.94 15.90
N GLY A 32 10.20 -14.23 16.02
CA GLY A 32 9.64 -15.12 17.04
C GLY A 32 8.32 -15.81 16.64
N ALA A 33 7.95 -15.78 15.36
CA ALA A 33 6.79 -16.56 14.88
C ALA A 33 7.11 -18.07 14.82
N GLU A 34 6.10 -18.88 15.11
CA GLU A 34 6.12 -20.32 14.90
C GLU A 34 5.63 -20.60 13.48
N THR A 35 6.50 -21.05 12.58
CA THR A 35 6.15 -21.32 11.18
C THR A 35 6.13 -22.81 10.87
N ARG A 36 5.12 -23.28 10.15
CA ARG A 36 4.99 -24.67 9.68
C ARG A 36 4.53 -24.72 8.22
N PHE A 37 4.93 -25.75 7.49
CA PHE A 37 4.53 -25.98 6.10
C PHE A 37 3.55 -27.16 5.99
N ILE A 38 2.64 -27.07 5.04
CA ILE A 38 1.81 -28.16 4.53
C ILE A 38 2.16 -28.30 3.04
N CYS A 39 2.75 -29.45 2.70
CA CYS A 39 3.22 -29.75 1.34
C CYS A 39 2.72 -31.12 0.92
N ARG A 40 2.27 -31.26 -0.32
CA ARG A 40 1.92 -32.54 -0.91
C ARG A 40 3.16 -33.28 -1.41
N ALA A 41 3.20 -34.59 -1.20
CA ALA A 41 4.32 -35.45 -1.56
C ALA A 41 4.40 -35.75 -3.08
N HIS A 42 4.36 -34.73 -3.93
CA HIS A 42 4.55 -34.88 -5.38
C HIS A 42 5.94 -35.42 -5.76
N SER A 43 6.09 -35.96 -6.97
CA SER A 43 7.41 -36.35 -7.50
C SER A 43 8.33 -35.13 -7.63
N GLY A 44 9.52 -35.21 -7.04
CA GLY A 44 10.45 -34.07 -6.97
C GLY A 44 10.12 -33.03 -5.90
N ASN A 45 9.26 -33.35 -4.92
CA ASN A 45 8.99 -32.45 -3.79
C ASN A 45 10.24 -32.16 -2.96
N LEU A 46 10.14 -31.10 -2.15
CA LEU A 46 11.23 -30.61 -1.30
C LEU A 46 10.93 -30.74 0.20
N ILE A 47 10.03 -31.64 0.61
CA ILE A 47 9.71 -31.89 2.03
C ILE A 47 10.98 -32.25 2.82
N GLY A 48 11.81 -33.14 2.26
CA GLY A 48 13.07 -33.54 2.89
C GLY A 48 14.09 -32.40 3.02
N MET A 49 14.01 -31.37 2.16
CA MET A 49 14.85 -30.16 2.30
C MET A 49 14.41 -29.35 3.52
N LEU A 50 13.10 -29.10 3.68
CA LEU A 50 12.55 -28.40 4.84
C LEU A 50 12.92 -29.10 6.15
N GLN A 51 12.77 -30.42 6.21
CA GLN A 51 13.14 -31.22 7.38
C GLN A 51 14.63 -31.08 7.75
N ARG A 52 15.53 -31.13 6.75
CA ARG A 52 16.98 -30.93 6.98
C ARG A 52 17.32 -29.52 7.47
N GLN A 53 16.51 -28.53 7.13
CA GLN A 53 16.64 -27.14 7.61
C GLN A 53 15.91 -26.91 8.94
N ALA A 54 15.42 -27.96 9.60
CA ALA A 54 14.61 -27.85 10.81
C ALA A 54 13.41 -26.90 10.64
N MET A 55 12.80 -26.92 9.45
CA MET A 55 11.52 -26.27 9.17
C MET A 55 10.38 -27.29 9.35
N PRO A 56 9.46 -27.09 10.30
CA PRO A 56 8.33 -27.99 10.51
C PRO A 56 7.51 -28.13 9.23
N VAL A 57 7.23 -29.36 8.82
CA VAL A 57 6.44 -29.66 7.62
C VAL A 57 5.59 -30.90 7.82
N ILE A 58 4.34 -30.83 7.37
CA ILE A 58 3.41 -31.96 7.29
C ILE A 58 3.21 -32.31 5.82
N GLY A 59 3.44 -33.57 5.49
CA GLY A 59 3.31 -34.10 4.15
C GLY A 59 1.88 -34.59 3.87
N LEU A 60 1.20 -34.01 2.87
CA LEU A 60 -0.05 -34.55 2.36
C LEU A 60 0.21 -35.75 1.43
N PRO A 61 -0.72 -36.72 1.32
CA PRO A 61 -0.56 -37.90 0.46
C PRO A 61 -0.22 -37.55 -1.00
N ALA A 62 0.65 -38.36 -1.62
CA ALA A 62 0.94 -38.22 -3.04
C ALA A 62 -0.30 -38.48 -3.89
N SER A 63 -0.47 -37.74 -4.99
CA SER A 63 -1.55 -38.01 -5.95
C SER A 63 -1.30 -39.30 -6.73
N ALA A 64 -2.37 -40.07 -6.96
CA ALA A 64 -2.34 -41.32 -7.74
C ALA A 64 -2.36 -41.10 -9.27
N GLN A 65 -2.67 -39.88 -9.75
CA GLN A 65 -2.74 -39.56 -11.17
C GLN A 65 -1.61 -38.60 -11.55
N LEU A 66 -0.62 -39.10 -12.30
CA LEU A 66 0.43 -38.27 -12.89
C LEU A 66 0.47 -38.53 -14.40
N SER A 67 0.00 -37.57 -15.20
CA SER A 67 0.48 -37.46 -16.58
C SER A 67 1.83 -36.74 -16.56
N ASN A 68 2.84 -37.30 -17.22
CA ASN A 68 4.19 -36.72 -17.34
C ASN A 68 4.26 -35.57 -18.38
N VAL A 69 3.13 -34.97 -18.72
CA VAL A 69 3.06 -33.91 -19.74
C VAL A 69 3.04 -32.56 -19.04
N TYR A 70 3.97 -31.67 -19.41
CA TYR A 70 3.88 -30.25 -19.05
C TYR A 70 2.60 -29.69 -19.69
N SER A 71 1.55 -29.50 -18.89
CA SER A 71 0.33 -28.80 -19.33
C SER A 71 0.12 -27.52 -18.53
N GLU A 72 -0.45 -26.52 -19.20
CA GLU A 72 -0.83 -25.20 -18.67
C GLU A 72 -2.11 -25.24 -17.83
N ASP A 73 -2.73 -26.41 -17.69
CA ASP A 73 -3.81 -26.64 -16.76
C ASP A 73 -3.26 -26.66 -15.33
N TYR A 74 -3.23 -25.48 -14.71
CA TYR A 74 -2.80 -25.32 -13.32
C TYR A 74 -3.66 -26.13 -12.35
N ALA A 75 -4.93 -26.44 -12.65
CA ALA A 75 -5.75 -27.24 -11.75
C ALA A 75 -5.15 -28.64 -11.55
N ALA A 76 -4.56 -29.21 -12.61
CA ALA A 76 -3.88 -30.50 -12.55
C ALA A 76 -2.60 -30.51 -11.68
N TRP A 77 -2.07 -29.34 -11.28
CA TRP A 77 -0.87 -29.27 -10.44
C TRP A 77 -1.13 -29.74 -9.00
N LEU A 78 -2.36 -29.57 -8.50
CA LEU A 78 -2.76 -30.00 -7.16
C LEU A 78 -2.76 -31.53 -7.02
N GLY A 79 -3.02 -32.25 -8.11
CA GLY A 79 -3.10 -33.71 -8.17
C GLY A 79 -4.32 -34.33 -7.48
N VAL A 80 -5.12 -33.53 -6.78
CA VAL A 80 -6.38 -33.93 -6.14
C VAL A 80 -7.41 -32.81 -6.34
N THR A 81 -8.65 -33.02 -5.90
CA THR A 81 -9.64 -31.93 -5.89
C THR A 81 -9.32 -30.90 -4.81
N GLN A 82 -9.76 -29.66 -4.99
CA GLN A 82 -9.63 -28.63 -3.95
C GLN A 82 -10.31 -29.03 -2.63
N ILE A 83 -11.43 -29.76 -2.71
CA ILE A 83 -12.14 -30.27 -1.52
C ILE A 83 -11.25 -31.26 -0.76
N GLU A 84 -10.68 -32.23 -1.47
CA GLU A 84 -9.78 -33.22 -0.87
C GLU A 84 -8.51 -32.56 -0.28
N ASP A 85 -7.92 -31.59 -0.99
CA ASP A 85 -6.77 -30.84 -0.46
C ASP A 85 -7.12 -30.03 0.78
N ALA A 86 -8.30 -29.40 0.80
CA ALA A 86 -8.78 -28.64 1.96
C ALA A 86 -8.99 -29.56 3.17
N GLU A 87 -9.65 -30.71 3.00
CA GLU A 87 -9.87 -31.68 4.07
C GLU A 87 -8.54 -32.20 4.65
N GLN A 88 -7.60 -32.56 3.78
CA GLN A 88 -6.27 -33.04 4.18
C GLN A 88 -5.43 -31.92 4.83
N SER A 89 -5.57 -30.68 4.36
CA SER A 89 -4.92 -29.51 4.97
C SER A 89 -5.48 -29.20 6.36
N ILE A 90 -6.80 -29.30 6.55
CA ILE A 90 -7.47 -29.13 7.84
C ILE A 90 -7.02 -30.24 8.81
N GLU A 91 -6.95 -31.48 8.35
CA GLU A 91 -6.42 -32.59 9.16
C GLU A 91 -4.96 -32.34 9.57
N ALA A 92 -4.15 -31.81 8.65
CA ALA A 92 -2.76 -31.43 8.90
C ALA A 92 -2.63 -30.27 9.91
N LEU A 93 -3.68 -29.46 10.13
CA LEU A 93 -3.68 -28.48 11.23
C LEU A 93 -3.81 -29.15 12.61
N GLN A 94 -4.24 -30.42 12.68
CA GLN A 94 -4.36 -31.20 13.92
C GLN A 94 -5.25 -30.53 14.99
N GLY A 95 -6.25 -29.76 14.56
CA GLY A 95 -7.13 -28.99 15.44
C GLY A 95 -6.52 -27.69 15.96
N ASP A 96 -5.31 -27.31 15.54
CA ASP A 96 -4.74 -26.00 15.81
C ASP A 96 -5.54 -24.91 15.10
N HIS A 97 -5.86 -23.84 15.83
CA HIS A 97 -6.21 -22.55 15.23
C HIS A 97 -4.93 -21.78 14.93
N VAL A 98 -4.79 -21.28 13.71
CA VAL A 98 -3.58 -20.56 13.26
C VAL A 98 -3.85 -19.06 13.16
N ASP A 99 -2.85 -18.23 13.44
CA ASP A 99 -3.05 -16.77 13.36
C ASP A 99 -3.03 -16.31 11.90
N VAL A 100 -2.21 -16.95 11.05
CA VAL A 100 -2.11 -16.65 9.61
C VAL A 100 -1.92 -17.95 8.81
N LEU A 101 -2.76 -18.14 7.82
CA LEU A 101 -2.60 -19.15 6.77
C LEU A 101 -2.11 -18.46 5.49
N ILE A 102 -0.93 -18.84 5.01
CA ILE A 102 -0.30 -18.30 3.80
C ILE A 102 -0.41 -19.35 2.69
N VAL A 103 -1.01 -18.97 1.57
CA VAL A 103 -1.29 -19.86 0.44
C VAL A 103 -0.49 -19.39 -0.78
N ASP A 104 0.26 -20.31 -1.38
CA ASP A 104 1.01 -20.06 -2.62
C ASP A 104 0.86 -21.25 -3.56
N HIS A 105 -0.26 -21.28 -4.28
CA HIS A 105 -0.58 -22.36 -5.20
C HIS A 105 -1.54 -21.88 -6.31
N TYR A 106 -1.21 -22.14 -7.57
CA TYR A 106 -2.03 -21.68 -8.71
C TYR A 106 -3.38 -22.38 -8.84
N SER A 107 -3.54 -23.57 -8.26
CA SER A 107 -4.79 -24.34 -8.30
C SER A 107 -5.76 -24.05 -7.16
N LEU A 108 -5.36 -23.27 -6.16
CA LEU A 108 -6.19 -22.98 -4.99
C LEU A 108 -6.85 -21.61 -5.14
N ASP A 109 -8.16 -21.57 -4.92
CA ASP A 109 -8.99 -20.38 -5.05
C ASP A 109 -9.93 -20.20 -3.84
N ILE A 110 -10.88 -19.28 -3.99
CA ILE A 110 -11.93 -18.97 -3.01
C ILE A 110 -12.63 -20.19 -2.41
N ASP A 111 -12.86 -21.28 -3.16
CA ASP A 111 -13.56 -22.46 -2.64
C ASP A 111 -12.72 -23.20 -1.59
N TRP A 112 -11.40 -23.28 -1.80
CA TRP A 112 -10.48 -23.85 -0.83
C TRP A 112 -10.31 -22.91 0.37
N GLU A 113 -10.18 -21.61 0.12
CA GLU A 113 -9.95 -20.60 1.15
C GLU A 113 -11.13 -20.51 2.14
N GLN A 114 -12.36 -20.53 1.64
CA GLN A 114 -13.57 -20.53 2.48
C GLN A 114 -13.68 -21.76 3.40
N ARG A 115 -13.13 -22.90 2.99
CA ARG A 115 -13.09 -24.12 3.83
C ARG A 115 -12.09 -24.01 4.96
N LEU A 116 -10.98 -23.31 4.74
CA LEU A 116 -9.93 -23.11 5.74
C LEU A 116 -10.19 -21.89 6.63
N ARG A 117 -11.04 -20.94 6.20
CA ARG A 117 -11.42 -19.73 6.95
C ARG A 117 -11.78 -19.98 8.43
N PRO A 118 -12.54 -21.03 8.81
CA PRO A 118 -12.88 -21.28 10.22
C PRO A 118 -11.69 -21.70 11.11
N HIS A 119 -10.52 -21.98 10.52
CA HIS A 119 -9.35 -22.50 11.22
C HIS A 119 -8.21 -21.47 11.33
N THR A 120 -8.43 -20.24 10.84
CA THR A 120 -7.40 -19.19 10.82
C THR A 120 -7.99 -17.81 11.05
N ASP A 121 -7.26 -16.92 11.74
CA ASP A 121 -7.67 -15.52 11.89
C ASP A 121 -7.52 -14.74 10.57
N LYS A 122 -6.49 -15.07 9.78
CA LYS A 122 -6.20 -14.40 8.50
C LYS A 122 -5.75 -15.38 7.42
N ILE A 123 -6.10 -15.08 6.18
CA ILE A 123 -5.58 -15.74 4.98
C ILE A 123 -4.77 -14.72 4.18
N MET A 124 -3.53 -15.07 3.87
CA MET A 124 -2.71 -14.36 2.91
C MET A 124 -2.51 -15.22 1.66
N VAL A 125 -2.75 -14.67 0.49
CA VAL A 125 -2.53 -15.35 -0.79
C VAL A 125 -1.37 -14.70 -1.53
N ILE A 126 -0.48 -15.52 -2.09
CA ILE A 126 0.51 -15.11 -3.08
C ILE A 126 -0.04 -15.51 -4.46
N ASP A 127 -0.39 -14.52 -5.28
CA ASP A 127 -0.91 -14.76 -6.63
C ASP A 127 -0.19 -13.93 -7.69
N ASP A 128 0.39 -14.63 -8.66
CA ASP A 128 1.11 -14.05 -9.79
C ASP A 128 0.23 -13.92 -11.05
N LEU A 129 -0.92 -14.61 -11.08
CA LEU A 129 -1.72 -14.80 -12.30
C LEU A 129 -2.86 -13.81 -12.44
N VAL A 130 -3.46 -13.38 -11.33
CA VAL A 130 -4.59 -12.43 -11.27
C VAL A 130 -5.73 -12.89 -12.21
N ASN A 131 -6.10 -14.16 -12.08
CA ASN A 131 -7.05 -14.84 -12.97
C ASN A 131 -8.16 -15.62 -12.24
N ARG A 132 -8.17 -15.60 -10.91
CA ARG A 132 -9.14 -16.31 -10.07
C ARG A 132 -9.52 -15.47 -8.86
N ARG A 133 -10.69 -15.77 -8.30
CA ARG A 133 -11.17 -15.07 -7.10
C ARG A 133 -10.54 -15.68 -5.85
N HIS A 134 -10.30 -14.82 -4.88
CA HIS A 134 -9.79 -15.18 -3.57
C HIS A 134 -10.71 -14.64 -2.47
N ASP A 135 -10.87 -15.40 -1.39
CA ASP A 135 -11.32 -14.95 -0.08
C ASP A 135 -10.08 -14.85 0.82
N CYS A 136 -9.42 -13.69 0.84
CA CYS A 136 -8.21 -13.45 1.61
C CYS A 136 -8.17 -12.04 2.24
N ASP A 137 -7.41 -11.89 3.31
CA ASP A 137 -7.21 -10.63 4.03
C ASP A 137 -6.04 -9.82 3.44
N LEU A 138 -5.06 -10.53 2.88
CA LEU A 138 -3.86 -9.97 2.25
C LEU A 138 -3.60 -10.69 0.91
N LEU A 139 -3.43 -9.92 -0.16
CA LEU A 139 -2.96 -10.45 -1.45
C LEU A 139 -1.57 -9.88 -1.74
N LEU A 140 -0.59 -10.76 -1.93
CA LEU A 140 0.70 -10.42 -2.48
C LEU A 140 0.75 -10.78 -3.96
N ASN A 141 0.98 -9.79 -4.81
CA ASN A 141 1.44 -10.01 -6.17
C ASN A 141 2.76 -9.27 -6.33
N GLN A 142 3.87 -9.99 -6.36
CA GLN A 142 5.20 -9.40 -6.47
C GLN A 142 5.58 -8.97 -7.89
N ASN A 143 4.80 -9.34 -8.90
CA ASN A 143 5.14 -9.10 -10.29
C ASN A 143 4.91 -7.65 -10.71
N TYR A 144 5.72 -7.20 -11.66
CA TYR A 144 5.52 -5.90 -12.30
C TYR A 144 4.32 -5.97 -13.27
N SER A 145 3.36 -5.07 -13.10
CA SER A 145 2.34 -4.75 -14.11
C SER A 145 2.10 -3.25 -14.16
N ALA A 146 1.55 -2.76 -15.29
CA ALA A 146 1.13 -1.37 -15.45
C ALA A 146 -0.25 -1.10 -14.81
N GLU A 147 -1.16 -2.09 -14.86
CA GLU A 147 -2.55 -2.01 -14.36
C GLU A 147 -2.71 -2.75 -13.01
N ARG A 148 -1.89 -2.39 -12.01
CA ARG A 148 -1.70 -3.21 -10.79
C ARG A 148 -2.95 -3.41 -9.96
N GLU A 149 -3.66 -2.33 -9.69
CA GLU A 149 -4.64 -2.30 -8.60
C GLU A 149 -6.03 -2.73 -9.06
N ASP A 150 -6.51 -2.20 -10.19
CA ASP A 150 -7.89 -2.40 -10.66
C ASP A 150 -8.20 -3.87 -10.96
N ARG A 151 -7.27 -4.56 -11.64
CA ARG A 151 -7.46 -5.98 -12.00
C ARG A 151 -7.49 -6.89 -10.78
N SER A 152 -6.64 -6.62 -9.79
CA SER A 152 -6.57 -7.42 -8.55
C SER A 152 -7.77 -7.13 -7.64
N ARG A 153 -8.24 -5.87 -7.60
CA ARG A 153 -9.33 -5.41 -6.73
C ARG A 153 -10.65 -6.14 -7.00
N GLY A 154 -10.95 -6.44 -8.26
CA GLY A 154 -12.15 -7.19 -8.65
C GLY A 154 -12.13 -8.69 -8.30
N LEU A 155 -11.00 -9.23 -7.88
CA LEU A 155 -10.80 -10.65 -7.60
C LEU A 155 -10.70 -10.98 -6.09
N VAL A 156 -10.69 -9.97 -5.22
CA VAL A 156 -10.56 -10.13 -3.77
C VAL A 156 -11.67 -9.39 -3.03
N PRO A 157 -11.89 -9.63 -1.71
CA PRO A 157 -12.81 -8.82 -0.91
C PRO A 157 -12.31 -7.37 -0.79
N GLU A 158 -13.21 -6.40 -0.65
CA GLU A 158 -12.82 -4.98 -0.52
C GLU A 158 -11.89 -4.70 0.66
N ILE A 159 -12.07 -5.43 1.76
CA ILE A 159 -11.24 -5.32 2.96
C ILE A 159 -9.82 -5.87 2.75
N CYS A 160 -9.59 -6.63 1.68
CA CYS A 160 -8.29 -7.22 1.37
C CYS A 160 -7.26 -6.14 1.08
N ARG A 161 -6.15 -6.18 1.82
CA ARG A 161 -5.02 -5.30 1.55
C ARG A 161 -4.17 -5.89 0.43
N LEU A 162 -3.99 -5.11 -0.63
CA LEU A 162 -3.14 -5.47 -1.77
C LEU A 162 -1.69 -5.02 -1.52
N LEU A 163 -0.74 -5.93 -1.72
CA LEU A 163 0.69 -5.69 -1.68
C LEU A 163 1.26 -5.99 -3.07
N LEU A 164 1.45 -4.94 -3.88
CA LEU A 164 1.64 -5.08 -5.32
C LEU A 164 3.01 -4.59 -5.79
N GLY A 165 3.65 -5.44 -6.60
CA GLY A 165 4.85 -5.15 -7.36
C GLY A 165 6.18 -5.49 -6.70
N PRO A 166 7.29 -5.21 -7.40
CA PRO A 166 8.62 -5.73 -7.04
C PRO A 166 9.19 -5.19 -5.72
N SER A 167 8.63 -4.10 -5.17
CA SER A 167 8.99 -3.61 -3.84
C SER A 167 8.61 -4.59 -2.72
N TYR A 168 7.71 -5.52 -3.00
CA TYR A 168 7.31 -6.62 -2.12
C TYR A 168 7.89 -7.98 -2.53
N ALA A 169 8.83 -8.02 -3.49
CA ALA A 169 9.46 -9.27 -3.91
C ALA A 169 10.12 -10.01 -2.74
N LEU A 170 9.81 -11.30 -2.62
CA LEU A 170 10.30 -12.17 -1.55
C LEU A 170 11.73 -12.63 -1.84
N LEU A 171 12.68 -11.72 -1.68
CA LEU A 171 14.10 -11.96 -1.86
C LEU A 171 14.76 -12.38 -0.54
N ARG A 172 15.73 -13.28 -0.65
CA ARG A 172 16.53 -13.71 0.51
C ARG A 172 17.42 -12.57 1.01
N GLN A 173 17.78 -12.60 2.28
CA GLN A 173 18.55 -11.54 2.93
C GLN A 173 19.93 -11.28 2.27
N GLU A 174 20.51 -12.30 1.62
CA GLU A 174 21.80 -12.18 0.94
C GLU A 174 21.73 -11.13 -0.17
N TYR A 175 20.60 -10.99 -0.86
CA TYR A 175 20.43 -9.97 -1.91
C TYR A 175 20.57 -8.56 -1.34
N ALA A 176 19.91 -8.28 -0.22
CA ALA A 176 20.04 -7.00 0.47
C ALA A 176 21.46 -6.79 1.04
N ALA A 177 22.10 -7.85 1.55
CA ALA A 177 23.45 -7.79 2.10
C ALA A 177 24.51 -7.48 1.02
N TYR A 178 24.49 -8.21 -0.09
CA TYR A 178 25.42 -8.00 -1.21
C TYR A 178 25.20 -6.65 -1.90
N ARG A 179 23.96 -6.15 -1.94
CA ARG A 179 23.66 -4.83 -2.50
C ARG A 179 24.40 -3.69 -1.80
N ARG A 180 24.60 -3.77 -0.48
CA ARG A 180 25.33 -2.73 0.30
C ARG A 180 26.80 -2.60 -0.08
N VAL A 181 27.39 -3.67 -0.61
CA VAL A 181 28.79 -3.70 -1.05
C VAL A 181 28.92 -3.75 -2.56
N LEU A 182 27.82 -3.47 -3.27
CA LEU A 182 27.79 -3.49 -4.72
C LEU A 182 28.66 -2.36 -5.27
N ARG A 183 29.53 -2.69 -6.23
CA ARG A 183 30.30 -1.67 -6.95
C ARG A 183 29.37 -0.76 -7.75
N GLN A 184 29.72 0.51 -7.86
CA GLN A 184 29.04 1.39 -8.81
C GLN A 184 29.30 0.88 -10.23
N ARG A 185 28.22 0.68 -11.00
CA ARG A 185 28.31 0.27 -12.40
C ARG A 185 28.76 1.46 -13.24
N ASP A 186 29.66 1.20 -14.18
CA ASP A 186 30.13 2.19 -15.16
C ASP A 186 29.36 2.12 -16.47
N GLY A 187 28.52 1.10 -16.67
CA GLY A 187 27.71 0.87 -17.86
C GLY A 187 28.44 0.10 -18.97
N LEU A 188 29.68 -0.35 -18.73
CA LEU A 188 30.41 -1.20 -19.67
C LEU A 188 30.08 -2.66 -19.41
N VAL A 189 29.94 -3.45 -20.48
CA VAL A 189 29.68 -4.88 -20.40
C VAL A 189 30.98 -5.65 -20.56
N HIS A 190 31.52 -6.20 -19.46
CA HIS A 190 32.70 -7.05 -19.48
C HIS A 190 32.39 -8.48 -19.06
N ARG A 191 31.42 -8.66 -18.16
CA ARG A 191 31.03 -9.96 -17.63
C ARG A 191 29.53 -10.21 -17.78
N VAL A 192 29.17 -11.34 -18.37
CA VAL A 192 27.77 -11.76 -18.60
C VAL A 192 27.42 -12.95 -17.72
N LEU A 193 26.31 -12.86 -16.98
CA LEU A 193 25.73 -13.98 -16.25
C LEU A 193 24.63 -14.64 -17.08
N VAL A 194 24.73 -15.96 -17.30
CA VAL A 194 23.70 -16.75 -17.99
C VAL A 194 22.99 -17.66 -16.99
N PHE A 195 21.68 -17.48 -16.81
CA PHE A 195 20.85 -18.33 -15.96
C PHE A 195 19.37 -18.34 -16.37
N PHE A 196 18.88 -19.50 -16.79
CA PHE A 196 17.48 -19.73 -17.19
C PHE A 196 16.65 -20.51 -16.16
N GLY A 197 17.15 -20.66 -14.94
CA GLY A 197 16.49 -21.44 -13.89
C GLY A 197 17.01 -22.88 -13.78
N GLY A 198 16.35 -23.67 -12.93
CA GLY A 198 16.82 -25.01 -12.57
C GLY A 198 16.81 -26.01 -13.74
N PRO A 199 15.65 -26.35 -14.31
CA PRO A 199 15.56 -27.42 -15.30
C PRO A 199 15.99 -26.98 -16.71
N ASP A 200 15.74 -25.73 -17.13
CA ASP A 200 15.99 -25.21 -18.49
C ASP A 200 15.68 -26.26 -19.59
N PRO A 201 14.42 -26.71 -19.68
CA PRO A 201 14.06 -27.87 -20.51
C PRO A 201 14.30 -27.64 -22.01
N TYR A 202 14.29 -26.37 -22.44
CA TYR A 202 14.41 -25.96 -23.83
C TYR A 202 15.85 -25.66 -24.27
N ASN A 203 16.84 -25.90 -23.40
CA ASN A 203 18.25 -25.59 -23.65
C ASN A 203 18.50 -24.11 -24.00
N THR A 204 17.78 -23.19 -23.38
CA THR A 204 17.93 -21.76 -23.64
C THR A 204 19.31 -21.26 -23.17
N THR A 205 19.91 -21.92 -22.18
CA THR A 205 21.33 -21.72 -21.83
C THR A 205 22.25 -22.00 -23.02
N GLY A 206 21.99 -23.07 -23.78
CA GLY A 206 22.75 -23.42 -24.97
C GLY A 206 22.59 -22.42 -26.11
N LEU A 207 21.37 -21.89 -26.28
CA LEU A 207 21.09 -20.80 -27.24
C LEU A 207 21.88 -19.53 -26.90
N ALA A 208 21.91 -19.14 -25.62
CA ALA A 208 22.69 -17.99 -25.17
C ALA A 208 24.21 -18.19 -25.38
N LEU A 209 24.71 -19.41 -25.15
CA LEU A 209 26.11 -19.75 -25.40
C LEU A 209 26.48 -19.74 -26.88
N GLU A 210 25.55 -20.13 -27.75
CA GLU A 210 25.73 -20.02 -29.21
C GLU A 210 25.91 -18.55 -29.62
N ALA A 211 25.01 -17.67 -29.20
CA ALA A 211 25.12 -16.23 -29.45
C ALA A 211 26.44 -15.64 -28.91
N LEU A 212 26.78 -15.94 -27.65
CA LEU A 212 28.00 -15.48 -26.98
C LEU A 212 29.30 -16.03 -27.58
N SER A 213 29.23 -17.06 -28.43
CA SER A 213 30.40 -17.65 -29.09
C SER A 213 30.80 -16.93 -30.37
N ALA A 214 30.00 -15.97 -30.86
CA ALA A 214 30.35 -15.14 -32.01
C ALA A 214 31.68 -14.41 -31.78
N PRO A 215 32.51 -14.20 -32.83
CA PRO A 215 33.85 -13.64 -32.69
C PRO A 215 33.90 -12.29 -31.96
N GLU A 216 32.92 -11.41 -32.18
CA GLU A 216 32.86 -10.10 -31.52
C GLU A 216 32.68 -10.19 -30.00
N PHE A 217 32.07 -11.25 -29.46
CA PHE A 217 31.78 -11.40 -28.03
C PHE A 217 32.83 -12.23 -27.27
N ARG A 218 33.89 -12.71 -27.94
CA ARG A 218 34.94 -13.56 -27.33
C ARG A 218 35.72 -12.89 -26.19
N HIS A 219 35.71 -11.56 -26.13
CA HIS A 219 36.37 -10.79 -25.09
C HIS A 219 35.61 -10.82 -23.74
N LEU A 220 34.31 -11.12 -23.76
CA LEU A 220 33.47 -11.14 -22.57
C LEU A 220 33.79 -12.34 -21.67
N GLU A 221 33.83 -12.09 -20.36
CA GLU A 221 33.78 -13.13 -19.34
C GLU A 221 32.34 -13.62 -19.19
N VAL A 222 32.14 -14.93 -19.12
CA VAL A 222 30.79 -15.52 -19.04
C VAL A 222 30.70 -16.49 -17.88
N ASP A 223 29.85 -16.19 -16.92
CA ASP A 223 29.48 -17.10 -15.84
C ASP A 223 28.16 -17.78 -16.20
N VAL A 224 28.16 -19.10 -16.32
CA VAL A 224 26.98 -19.91 -16.66
C VAL A 224 26.55 -20.71 -15.44
N VAL A 225 25.28 -20.62 -15.05
CA VAL A 225 24.73 -21.42 -13.97
C VAL A 225 23.66 -22.36 -14.52
N ILE A 226 23.74 -23.64 -14.15
CA ILE A 226 22.71 -24.64 -14.49
C ILE A 226 22.28 -25.41 -13.24
N GLY A 227 21.00 -25.80 -13.20
CA GLY A 227 20.49 -26.67 -12.15
C GLY A 227 21.03 -28.10 -12.23
N GLY A 228 20.93 -28.83 -11.12
CA GLY A 228 21.49 -30.18 -10.99
C GLY A 228 20.75 -31.21 -11.85
N THR A 229 19.50 -30.90 -12.21
CA THR A 229 18.60 -31.70 -13.03
C THR A 229 18.51 -31.20 -14.48
N ASN A 230 19.41 -30.31 -14.92
CA ASN A 230 19.41 -29.80 -16.29
C ASN A 230 19.75 -30.94 -17.29
N PRO A 231 18.83 -31.30 -18.21
CA PRO A 231 19.02 -32.45 -19.10
C PRO A 231 20.08 -32.21 -20.19
N HIS A 232 20.44 -30.95 -20.44
CA HIS A 232 21.36 -30.52 -21.50
C HIS A 232 22.79 -30.28 -21.01
N ARG A 233 23.10 -30.64 -19.76
CA ARG A 233 24.40 -30.40 -19.11
C ARG A 233 25.61 -30.77 -19.97
N VAL A 234 25.60 -31.96 -20.57
CA VAL A 234 26.74 -32.44 -21.39
C VAL A 234 26.95 -31.57 -22.63
N ALA A 235 25.87 -31.14 -23.29
CA ALA A 235 25.95 -30.26 -24.45
C ALA A 235 26.47 -28.87 -24.06
N ILE A 236 26.00 -28.34 -22.94
CA ILE A 236 26.44 -27.05 -22.37
C ILE A 236 27.93 -27.10 -21.99
N GLU A 237 28.38 -28.15 -21.31
CA GLU A 237 29.81 -28.36 -20.96
C GLU A 237 30.69 -28.36 -22.22
N LYS A 238 30.23 -28.98 -23.31
CA LYS A 238 30.92 -28.96 -24.61
C LYS A 238 30.99 -27.55 -25.18
N GLN A 239 29.88 -26.80 -25.24
CA GLN A 239 29.86 -25.42 -25.73
C GLN A 239 30.83 -24.53 -24.93
N ILE A 240 30.82 -24.65 -23.61
CA ILE A 240 31.71 -23.91 -22.71
C ILE A 240 33.18 -24.24 -22.98
N SER A 241 33.53 -25.51 -23.21
CA SER A 241 34.92 -25.90 -23.51
C SER A 241 35.48 -25.27 -24.80
N MET A 242 34.60 -24.89 -25.73
CA MET A 242 34.97 -24.27 -27.01
C MET A 242 35.03 -22.73 -26.93
N ARG A 243 34.51 -22.13 -25.85
CA ARG A 243 34.51 -20.68 -25.63
C ARG A 243 35.54 -20.29 -24.56
N PRO A 244 36.52 -19.42 -24.87
CA PRO A 244 37.46 -18.93 -23.85
C PRO A 244 36.72 -18.07 -22.81
N ARG A 245 37.29 -17.89 -21.60
CA ARG A 245 36.74 -17.00 -20.56
C ARG A 245 35.30 -17.34 -20.13
N THR A 246 34.94 -18.61 -20.12
CA THR A 246 33.61 -19.08 -19.70
C THR A 246 33.73 -20.07 -18.55
N LYS A 247 32.91 -19.89 -17.51
CA LYS A 247 32.93 -20.73 -16.30
C LYS A 247 31.54 -21.28 -16.03
N LEU A 248 31.48 -22.59 -15.81
CA LEU A 248 30.26 -23.30 -15.42
C LEU A 248 30.16 -23.43 -13.90
N TYR A 249 28.98 -23.16 -13.37
CA TYR A 249 28.62 -23.43 -11.98
C TYR A 249 27.42 -24.39 -11.94
N GLY A 250 27.46 -25.33 -11.01
CA GLY A 250 26.30 -26.16 -10.67
C GLY A 250 25.30 -25.42 -9.77
N PRO A 251 24.37 -26.17 -9.12
CA PRO A 251 23.42 -25.60 -8.17
C PRO A 251 24.08 -24.79 -7.06
N ARG A 252 23.49 -23.63 -6.75
CA ARG A 252 23.96 -22.74 -5.69
C ARG A 252 22.78 -22.30 -4.81
N PRO A 253 23.04 -21.97 -3.53
CA PRO A 253 21.99 -21.50 -2.62
C PRO A 253 21.42 -20.13 -3.01
N HIS A 254 22.22 -19.29 -3.66
CA HIS A 254 21.84 -17.98 -4.19
C HIS A 254 22.73 -17.60 -5.38
N LEU A 255 22.36 -16.55 -6.11
CA LEU A 255 23.13 -15.98 -7.22
C LEU A 255 23.71 -14.58 -6.94
N ALA A 256 23.49 -14.07 -5.73
CA ALA A 256 23.86 -12.71 -5.32
C ALA A 256 25.34 -12.35 -5.59
N ASP A 257 26.27 -13.28 -5.33
CA ASP A 257 27.69 -13.07 -5.57
C ASP A 257 28.05 -12.93 -7.06
N LEU A 258 27.39 -13.70 -7.93
CA LEU A 258 27.58 -13.63 -9.38
C LEU A 258 26.90 -12.39 -9.97
N MET A 259 25.68 -12.08 -9.53
CA MET A 259 24.94 -10.88 -9.97
C MET A 259 25.66 -9.58 -9.57
N ALA A 260 26.31 -9.54 -8.41
CA ALA A 260 27.09 -8.39 -7.96
C ALA A 260 28.33 -8.14 -8.83
N GLN A 261 28.85 -9.19 -9.47
CA GLN A 261 30.04 -9.10 -10.33
C GLN A 261 29.70 -8.84 -11.80
N ALA A 262 28.61 -9.45 -12.30
CA ALA A 262 28.18 -9.35 -13.69
C ALA A 262 27.77 -7.92 -14.07
N ASP A 263 27.95 -7.58 -15.34
CA ASP A 263 27.54 -6.30 -15.95
C ASP A 263 26.22 -6.42 -16.72
N LEU A 264 25.94 -7.60 -17.25
CA LEU A 264 24.73 -7.94 -18.01
C LEU A 264 24.30 -9.36 -17.63
N ALA A 265 23.00 -9.61 -17.62
CA ALA A 265 22.44 -10.95 -17.49
C ALA A 265 21.70 -11.39 -18.75
N ILE A 266 21.69 -12.70 -18.99
CA ILE A 266 20.82 -13.37 -19.95
C ILE A 266 20.05 -14.43 -19.16
N GLY A 267 18.72 -14.36 -19.16
CA GLY A 267 17.94 -15.30 -18.36
C GLY A 267 16.44 -15.28 -18.57
N ALA A 268 15.73 -16.05 -17.75
CA ALA A 268 14.29 -16.21 -17.84
C ALA A 268 13.50 -15.08 -17.15
N GLY A 269 12.24 -14.91 -17.55
CA GLY A 269 11.28 -13.95 -17.01
C GLY A 269 10.63 -14.32 -15.66
N GLY A 270 11.19 -15.27 -14.91
CA GLY A 270 10.64 -15.73 -13.63
C GLY A 270 11.08 -14.92 -12.40
N ALA A 271 11.01 -15.53 -11.21
CA ALA A 271 11.36 -14.88 -9.92
C ALA A 271 12.76 -14.24 -9.89
N THR A 272 13.71 -14.79 -10.65
CA THR A 272 15.08 -14.24 -10.79
C THR A 272 15.13 -12.84 -11.40
N THR A 273 14.06 -12.39 -12.06
CA THR A 273 13.94 -11.01 -12.56
C THR A 273 14.07 -10.02 -11.41
N TRP A 274 13.40 -10.26 -10.28
CA TRP A 274 13.42 -9.37 -9.12
C TRP A 274 14.78 -9.37 -8.42
N GLU A 275 15.47 -10.52 -8.42
CA GLU A 275 16.85 -10.64 -7.95
C GLU A 275 17.81 -9.79 -8.79
N ARG A 276 17.73 -9.89 -10.12
CA ARG A 276 18.55 -9.07 -11.04
C ARG A 276 18.25 -7.58 -10.88
N MET A 277 16.97 -7.22 -10.77
CA MET A 277 16.57 -5.83 -10.56
C MET A 277 17.08 -5.27 -9.23
N CYS A 278 17.12 -6.09 -8.17
CA CYS A 278 17.71 -5.72 -6.87
C CYS A 278 19.20 -5.33 -7.00
N PHE A 279 19.93 -5.92 -7.94
CA PHE A 279 21.31 -5.53 -8.23
C PHE A 279 21.46 -4.42 -9.28
N GLY A 280 20.34 -3.93 -9.84
CA GLY A 280 20.38 -3.06 -11.01
C GLY A 280 21.09 -3.71 -12.18
N LEU A 281 20.98 -5.04 -12.34
CA LEU A 281 21.66 -5.78 -13.39
C LEU A 281 20.81 -5.73 -14.66
N PRO A 282 21.23 -5.00 -15.71
CA PRO A 282 20.54 -5.03 -17.00
C PRO A 282 20.44 -6.46 -17.52
N SER A 283 19.34 -6.77 -18.20
CA SER A 283 18.99 -8.16 -18.51
C SER A 283 18.40 -8.30 -19.91
N LEU A 284 18.94 -9.23 -20.70
CA LEU A 284 18.28 -9.84 -21.83
C LEU A 284 17.39 -10.98 -21.31
N VAL A 285 16.10 -10.92 -21.62
CA VAL A 285 15.08 -11.80 -21.03
C VAL A 285 14.33 -12.56 -22.12
N ILE A 286 14.19 -13.86 -21.90
CA ILE A 286 13.36 -14.77 -22.71
C ILE A 286 12.31 -15.39 -21.78
N SER A 287 11.05 -15.43 -22.19
CA SER A 287 10.02 -16.10 -21.41
C SER A 287 10.04 -17.62 -21.70
N LEU A 288 9.95 -18.42 -20.63
CA LEU A 288 9.94 -19.88 -20.74
C LEU A 288 8.54 -20.49 -20.58
N SER A 289 7.55 -19.66 -20.27
CA SER A 289 6.17 -20.05 -20.02
C SER A 289 5.23 -18.85 -20.17
N GLU A 290 3.96 -19.09 -20.49
CA GLU A 290 2.97 -18.04 -20.74
C GLU A 290 2.81 -17.07 -19.55
N ASN A 291 2.84 -17.59 -18.32
CA ASN A 291 2.70 -16.77 -17.10
C ASN A 291 3.85 -15.77 -16.87
N GLN A 292 4.97 -15.87 -17.59
CA GLN A 292 6.06 -14.89 -17.52
C GLN A 292 5.86 -13.71 -18.49
N ARG A 293 5.10 -13.91 -19.57
CA ARG A 293 4.99 -12.95 -20.68
C ARG A 293 4.44 -11.59 -20.24
N PRO A 294 3.34 -11.48 -19.47
CA PRO A 294 2.76 -10.18 -19.14
C PRO A 294 3.72 -9.27 -18.37
N ALA A 295 4.47 -9.84 -17.41
CA ALA A 295 5.45 -9.09 -16.65
C ALA A 295 6.66 -8.67 -17.51
N CYS A 296 7.14 -9.56 -18.39
CA CYS A 296 8.22 -9.25 -19.31
C CYS A 296 7.85 -8.12 -20.28
N GLU A 297 6.66 -8.18 -20.88
CA GLU A 297 6.15 -7.17 -21.81
C GLU A 297 6.02 -5.81 -21.11
N ALA A 298 5.42 -5.76 -19.92
CA ALA A 298 5.28 -4.54 -19.14
C ALA A 298 6.63 -3.93 -18.72
N LEU A 299 7.60 -4.76 -18.33
CA LEU A 299 8.96 -4.29 -17.99
C LEU A 299 9.71 -3.77 -19.23
N ALA A 300 9.54 -4.41 -20.39
CA ALA A 300 10.20 -4.01 -21.63
C ALA A 300 9.64 -2.70 -22.18
N GLN A 301 8.31 -2.50 -22.13
CA GLN A 301 7.66 -1.23 -22.49
C GLN A 301 8.22 -0.07 -21.66
N GLU A 302 8.56 -0.34 -20.40
CA GLU A 302 9.17 0.63 -19.49
C GLU A 302 10.69 0.75 -19.67
N GLY A 303 11.32 -0.04 -20.54
CA GLY A 303 12.79 -0.02 -20.74
C GLY A 303 13.58 -0.51 -19.50
N LEU A 304 13.00 -1.41 -18.72
CA LEU A 304 13.63 -2.00 -17.52
C LEU A 304 14.38 -3.31 -17.82
N ILE A 305 14.02 -3.96 -18.92
CA ILE A 305 14.66 -5.16 -19.45
C ILE A 305 14.66 -5.10 -20.98
N TYR A 306 15.51 -5.91 -21.61
CA TYR A 306 15.43 -6.23 -23.03
C TYR A 306 14.68 -7.56 -23.19
N TYR A 307 13.39 -7.50 -23.49
CA TYR A 307 12.59 -8.71 -23.71
C TYR A 307 12.67 -9.14 -25.18
N LEU A 308 13.11 -10.38 -25.42
CA LEU A 308 13.34 -10.91 -26.77
C LEU A 308 12.16 -11.73 -27.31
N GLY A 309 11.22 -12.12 -26.45
CA GLY A 309 10.09 -12.97 -26.81
C GLY A 309 10.07 -14.29 -26.06
N GLU A 310 9.21 -15.20 -26.53
CA GLU A 310 9.10 -16.57 -26.02
C GLU A 310 10.24 -17.45 -26.53
N PHE A 311 10.67 -18.44 -25.75
CA PHE A 311 11.80 -19.31 -26.08
C PHE A 311 11.70 -19.98 -27.46
N SER A 312 10.49 -20.25 -27.95
CA SER A 312 10.23 -20.85 -29.26
C SER A 312 10.41 -19.89 -30.44
N GLU A 313 10.39 -18.59 -30.17
CA GLU A 313 10.45 -17.52 -31.17
C GLU A 313 11.85 -16.92 -31.29
N VAL A 314 12.69 -17.08 -30.26
CA VAL A 314 14.01 -16.45 -30.17
C VAL A 314 15.10 -17.31 -30.78
N GLN A 315 15.92 -16.71 -31.66
CA GLN A 315 17.11 -17.33 -32.24
C GLN A 315 18.39 -16.75 -31.64
N ALA A 316 19.52 -17.44 -31.84
CA ALA A 316 20.83 -16.97 -31.38
C ALA A 316 21.24 -15.62 -32.01
N SER A 317 20.77 -15.34 -33.23
CA SER A 317 20.98 -14.05 -33.89
C SER A 317 20.28 -12.90 -33.18
N ASP A 318 19.06 -13.12 -32.66
CA ASP A 318 18.30 -12.08 -31.97
C ASP A 318 18.98 -11.70 -30.65
N LEU A 319 19.44 -12.72 -29.90
CA LEU A 319 20.30 -12.54 -28.73
C LEU A 319 21.60 -11.80 -29.08
N GLY A 320 22.24 -12.14 -30.20
CA GLY A 320 23.46 -11.47 -30.67
C GLY A 320 23.24 -9.99 -30.98
N CYS A 321 22.15 -9.64 -31.66
CA CYS A 321 21.76 -8.26 -31.93
C CYS A 321 21.52 -7.48 -30.62
N ALA A 322 20.75 -8.05 -29.69
CA ALA A 322 20.45 -7.41 -28.42
C ALA A 322 21.69 -7.26 -27.52
N LEU A 323 22.59 -8.26 -27.54
CA LEU A 323 23.89 -8.19 -26.85
C LEU A 323 24.72 -7.01 -27.37
N LYS A 324 24.80 -6.86 -28.69
CA LYS A 324 25.52 -5.75 -29.32
C LYS A 324 24.94 -4.40 -28.92
N GLU A 325 23.61 -4.26 -28.95
CA GLU A 325 22.93 -3.05 -28.51
C GLU A 325 23.26 -2.71 -27.04
N CYS A 326 23.24 -3.70 -26.15
CA CYS A 326 23.59 -3.50 -24.74
C CYS A 326 25.03 -3.02 -24.55
N ILE A 327 25.98 -3.58 -25.32
CA ILE A 327 27.41 -3.22 -25.26
C ILE A 327 27.62 -1.79 -25.78
N GLU A 328 26.90 -1.39 -26.83
CA GLU A 328 27.07 -0.07 -27.47
C GLU A 328 26.36 1.05 -26.70
N ASN A 329 25.28 0.75 -25.95
CA ASN A 329 24.45 1.75 -25.29
C ASN A 329 24.70 1.88 -23.78
N ARG A 330 25.86 2.44 -23.43
CA ARG A 330 26.30 2.66 -22.04
C ARG A 330 25.30 3.47 -21.20
N GLU A 331 24.73 4.54 -21.76
CA GLU A 331 23.81 5.42 -21.04
C GLU A 331 22.53 4.67 -20.66
N HIS A 332 22.00 3.86 -21.58
CA HIS A 332 20.84 3.03 -21.29
C HIS A 332 21.15 1.99 -20.20
N GLN A 333 22.33 1.36 -20.19
CA GLN A 333 22.70 0.40 -19.13
C GLN A 333 22.70 1.07 -17.74
N LEU A 334 23.23 2.29 -17.64
CA LEU A 334 23.24 3.05 -16.40
C LEU A 334 21.83 3.45 -15.94
N ALA A 335 21.01 3.96 -16.86
CA ALA A 335 19.64 4.34 -16.57
C ALA A 335 18.79 3.13 -16.14
N CYS A 336 18.89 2.02 -16.86
CA CYS A 336 18.25 0.74 -16.54
C CYS A 336 18.66 0.25 -15.14
N SER A 337 19.96 0.24 -14.83
CA SER A 337 20.47 -0.16 -13.52
C SER A 337 19.84 0.62 -12.38
N ILE A 338 19.81 1.95 -12.47
CA ILE A 338 19.25 2.82 -11.42
C ILE A 338 17.76 2.53 -11.24
N ARG A 339 16.99 2.52 -12.33
CA ARG A 339 15.53 2.31 -12.27
C ARG A 339 15.18 0.94 -11.71
N ASN A 340 15.93 -0.10 -12.07
CA ASN A 340 15.76 -1.43 -11.52
C ASN A 340 15.97 -1.48 -10.00
N GLN A 341 17.03 -0.81 -9.50
CA GLN A 341 17.30 -0.74 -8.07
C GLN A 341 16.26 0.07 -7.28
N LEU A 342 15.62 1.06 -7.92
CA LEU A 342 14.55 1.83 -7.29
C LEU A 342 13.25 1.02 -7.16
N LEU A 343 12.99 0.10 -8.10
CA LEU A 343 11.80 -0.76 -8.10
C LEU A 343 11.92 -1.97 -7.16
N ALA A 344 13.08 -2.62 -7.11
CA ALA A 344 13.35 -3.76 -6.24
C ALA A 344 14.55 -3.42 -5.36
N ASP A 345 14.35 -3.33 -4.05
CA ASP A 345 15.39 -2.95 -3.07
C ASP A 345 15.85 -4.09 -2.17
N GLY A 346 15.27 -5.28 -2.33
CA GLY A 346 15.57 -6.44 -1.49
C GLY A 346 14.94 -6.42 -0.10
N LEU A 347 14.05 -5.46 0.18
CA LEU A 347 13.38 -5.34 1.49
C LEU A 347 11.96 -5.90 1.49
N GLY A 348 11.46 -6.42 0.37
CA GLY A 348 10.08 -6.90 0.23
C GLY A 348 9.67 -7.95 1.27
N THR A 349 10.53 -8.93 1.54
CA THR A 349 10.34 -9.92 2.61
C THR A 349 10.13 -9.26 3.98
N LEU A 350 10.96 -8.26 4.32
CA LEU A 350 10.86 -7.55 5.59
C LEU A 350 9.61 -6.67 5.66
N ARG A 351 9.21 -6.04 4.54
CA ARG A 351 7.96 -5.28 4.47
C ARG A 351 6.77 -6.19 4.77
N LEU A 352 6.75 -7.37 4.17
CA LEU A 352 5.65 -8.31 4.39
C LEU A 352 5.62 -8.84 5.82
N ALA A 353 6.78 -9.18 6.39
CA ALA A 353 6.87 -9.55 7.79
C ALA A 353 6.36 -8.44 8.72
N GLU A 354 6.62 -7.17 8.40
CA GLU A 354 6.11 -6.00 9.13
C GLU A 354 4.60 -5.72 8.95
N VAL A 355 4.00 -6.23 7.87
CA VAL A 355 2.53 -6.21 7.69
C VAL A 355 1.87 -7.29 8.54
N LEU A 356 2.46 -8.48 8.58
CA LEU A 356 1.92 -9.64 9.29
C LEU A 356 2.10 -9.53 10.81
N ASP A 357 3.29 -9.11 11.25
CA ASP A 357 3.66 -8.97 12.66
C ASP A 357 4.30 -7.59 12.91
N PRO A 358 3.48 -6.53 13.10
CA PRO A 358 3.96 -5.15 13.21
C PRO A 358 4.91 -4.91 14.40
N THR A 359 6.00 -4.16 14.16
CA THR A 359 6.95 -3.77 15.21
C THR A 359 6.26 -2.87 16.25
N PRO A 360 6.37 -3.14 17.56
CA PRO A 360 5.86 -2.24 18.59
C PRO A 360 6.56 -0.88 18.58
N THR A 361 5.83 0.21 18.83
CA THR A 361 6.37 1.58 18.85
C THR A 361 7.58 1.75 19.78
N ALA A 362 7.63 1.00 20.88
CA ALA A 362 8.74 1.02 21.84
C ALA A 362 10.06 0.46 21.28
N GLN A 363 10.00 -0.36 20.23
CA GLN A 363 11.16 -1.01 19.60
C GLN A 363 11.71 -0.23 18.40
N LEU A 364 11.06 0.88 18.03
CA LEU A 364 11.56 1.77 16.97
C LEU A 364 12.91 2.37 17.35
N ARG A 365 13.82 2.42 16.37
CA ARG A 365 15.18 2.96 16.55
C ARG A 365 15.49 3.99 15.48
N LEU A 366 16.31 4.98 15.84
CA LEU A 366 16.93 5.88 14.88
C LEU A 366 18.38 5.50 14.69
N ARG A 367 18.85 5.54 13.44
CA ARG A 367 20.28 5.54 13.11
C ARG A 367 20.59 6.68 12.17
N LEU A 368 21.85 7.10 12.12
CA LEU A 368 22.32 8.01 11.08
C LEU A 368 22.14 7.37 9.70
N ALA A 369 21.76 8.20 8.74
CA ALA A 369 21.73 7.82 7.34
C ALA A 369 23.16 7.65 6.82
N CYS A 370 23.32 6.75 5.86
CA CYS A 370 24.58 6.48 5.17
C CYS A 370 24.36 6.50 3.66
N HIS A 371 25.43 6.29 2.87
CA HIS A 371 25.34 6.33 1.41
C HIS A 371 24.34 5.32 0.84
N ASP A 372 24.22 4.15 1.47
CA ASP A 372 23.31 3.07 1.06
C ASP A 372 21.82 3.47 1.16
N ASP A 373 21.49 4.52 1.91
CA ASP A 373 20.12 4.99 2.09
C ASP A 373 19.62 5.89 0.95
N MET A 374 20.48 6.25 -0.01
CA MET A 374 20.16 7.21 -1.08
C MET A 374 18.90 6.81 -1.85
N ASN A 375 18.76 5.54 -2.21
CA ASN A 375 17.60 5.01 -2.95
C ASN A 375 16.33 5.06 -2.10
N LEU A 376 16.43 4.76 -0.80
CA LEU A 376 15.29 4.82 0.12
C LEU A 376 14.80 6.25 0.30
N TYR A 377 15.73 7.19 0.54
CA TYR A 377 15.40 8.62 0.62
C TYR A 377 14.78 9.13 -0.68
N PHE A 378 15.26 8.67 -1.84
CA PHE A 378 14.68 9.03 -3.13
C PHE A 378 13.23 8.55 -3.22
N ASN A 379 13.00 7.26 -2.95
CA ASN A 379 11.68 6.65 -3.03
C ASN A 379 10.70 7.29 -2.03
N TRP A 380 11.10 7.51 -0.78
CA TRP A 380 10.22 8.17 0.20
C TRP A 380 9.97 9.63 -0.12
N ALA A 381 10.97 10.36 -0.64
CA ALA A 381 10.77 11.73 -1.06
C ALA A 381 9.80 11.79 -2.23
N ASN A 382 9.95 10.93 -3.24
CA ASN A 382 9.14 10.90 -4.46
C ASN A 382 7.82 10.14 -4.37
N ASP A 383 7.52 9.50 -3.25
CA ASP A 383 6.20 8.94 -3.00
C ASP A 383 5.11 9.99 -3.25
N HIS A 384 4.05 9.59 -3.96
CA HIS A 384 3.02 10.50 -4.45
C HIS A 384 2.38 11.33 -3.33
N GLU A 385 2.11 10.72 -2.17
CA GLU A 385 1.54 11.43 -1.04
C GLU A 385 2.52 12.42 -0.42
N VAL A 386 3.79 12.02 -0.31
CA VAL A 386 4.85 12.90 0.21
C VAL A 386 5.06 14.09 -0.72
N ARG A 387 5.10 13.88 -2.05
CA ARG A 387 5.15 14.95 -3.04
C ARG A 387 3.94 15.87 -2.95
N ARG A 388 2.72 15.33 -2.90
CA ARG A 388 1.49 16.11 -2.76
C ARG A 388 1.51 17.03 -1.53
N GLN A 389 2.09 16.55 -0.43
CA GLN A 389 2.18 17.26 0.84
C GLN A 389 3.44 18.13 0.99
N ALA A 390 4.43 18.00 0.09
CA ALA A 390 5.66 18.77 0.09
C ALA A 390 5.44 20.21 -0.42
N ILE A 391 6.32 21.12 0.00
CA ILE A 391 6.34 22.53 -0.45
C ILE A 391 6.47 22.59 -1.98
N HIS A 392 7.32 21.73 -2.55
CA HIS A 392 7.46 21.53 -3.98
C HIS A 392 6.92 20.15 -4.33
N SER A 393 5.78 20.13 -5.01
CA SER A 393 5.05 18.88 -5.31
C SER A 393 5.58 18.14 -6.53
N GLU A 394 6.44 18.75 -7.33
CA GLU A 394 7.02 18.11 -8.52
C GLU A 394 7.93 16.93 -8.13
N PRO A 395 7.95 15.86 -8.95
CA PRO A 395 8.91 14.78 -8.79
C PRO A 395 10.36 15.28 -8.82
N ILE A 396 11.19 14.72 -7.95
CA ILE A 396 12.63 14.99 -7.89
C ILE A 396 13.32 14.05 -8.88
N SER A 397 14.13 14.61 -9.79
CA SER A 397 14.96 13.81 -10.69
C SER A 397 16.09 13.11 -9.92
N TRP A 398 16.49 11.92 -10.39
CA TRP A 398 17.56 11.14 -9.76
C TRP A 398 18.87 11.93 -9.61
N ALA A 399 19.30 12.62 -10.68
CA ALA A 399 20.54 13.41 -10.68
C ALA A 399 20.53 14.51 -9.60
N ARG A 400 19.41 15.25 -9.49
CA ARG A 400 19.25 16.30 -8.47
C ARG A 400 19.26 15.72 -7.05
N HIS A 401 18.62 14.57 -6.87
CA HIS A 401 18.61 13.89 -5.57
C HIS A 401 19.99 13.38 -5.16
N GLN A 402 20.74 12.79 -6.10
CA GLN A 402 22.08 12.27 -5.83
C GLN A 402 23.03 13.38 -5.37
N GLU A 403 23.02 14.52 -6.06
CA GLU A 403 23.80 15.70 -5.66
C GLU A 403 23.35 16.21 -4.28
N TRP A 404 22.05 16.38 -4.08
CA TRP A 404 21.49 16.83 -2.81
C TRP A 404 21.86 15.91 -1.63
N PHE A 405 21.66 14.60 -1.76
CA PHE A 405 21.89 13.63 -0.70
C PHE A 405 23.37 13.52 -0.35
N THR A 406 24.25 13.53 -1.36
CA THR A 406 25.71 13.49 -1.15
C THR A 406 26.19 14.75 -0.43
N ASN A 407 25.75 15.93 -0.87
CA ASN A 407 26.09 17.19 -0.21
C ASN A 407 25.57 17.22 1.23
N LYS A 408 24.37 16.69 1.48
CA LYS A 408 23.77 16.64 2.81
C LYS A 408 24.46 15.66 3.75
N LEU A 409 24.93 14.51 3.26
CA LEU A 409 25.73 13.59 4.09
C LEU A 409 27.12 14.15 4.44
N ALA A 410 27.70 14.99 3.58
CA ALA A 410 29.01 15.61 3.81
C ALA A 410 28.95 16.87 4.68
N ASP A 411 27.77 17.48 4.80
CA ASP A 411 27.53 18.70 5.57
C ASP A 411 27.49 18.41 7.08
N ALA A 412 28.48 18.90 7.82
CA ALA A 412 28.57 18.71 9.27
C ALA A 412 27.42 19.35 10.06
N GLN A 413 26.65 20.25 9.45
CA GLN A 413 25.47 20.87 10.03
C GLN A 413 24.17 20.17 9.58
N SER A 414 24.24 19.14 8.74
CA SER A 414 23.08 18.36 8.34
C SER A 414 23.09 16.98 9.00
N HIS A 415 22.01 16.66 9.69
CA HIS A 415 21.85 15.40 10.40
C HIS A 415 20.69 14.62 9.80
N LEU A 416 21.00 13.60 9.02
CA LEU A 416 20.03 12.72 8.38
C LEU A 416 19.91 11.43 9.19
N PHE A 417 18.68 11.02 9.50
CA PHE A 417 18.39 9.80 10.22
C PHE A 417 17.36 8.94 9.51
N THR A 418 17.55 7.63 9.63
CA THR A 418 16.61 6.62 9.18
C THR A 418 15.88 6.01 10.38
N LEU A 419 14.54 5.95 10.29
CA LEU A 419 13.70 5.23 11.24
C LEU A 419 13.73 3.75 10.90
N MET A 420 14.04 2.93 11.91
CA MET A 420 14.15 1.49 11.81
C MET A 420 13.04 0.81 12.63
N ALA A 421 12.29 -0.08 12.00
CA ALA A 421 11.38 -1.03 12.62
C ALA A 421 12.04 -2.42 12.58
N GLY A 422 12.73 -2.80 13.66
CA GLY A 422 13.67 -3.93 13.63
C GLY A 422 14.79 -3.68 12.62
N SER A 423 14.92 -4.55 11.61
CA SER A 423 15.87 -4.44 10.49
C SER A 423 15.33 -3.66 9.28
N LEU A 424 14.03 -3.32 9.26
CA LEU A 424 13.38 -2.64 8.14
C LEU A 424 13.50 -1.11 8.30
N PRO A 425 14.10 -0.39 7.33
CA PRO A 425 14.02 1.06 7.27
C PRO A 425 12.61 1.49 6.81
N VAL A 426 11.98 2.41 7.54
CA VAL A 426 10.54 2.76 7.38
C VAL A 426 10.26 4.26 7.33
N GLY A 427 11.29 5.08 7.23
CA GLY A 427 11.15 6.52 7.09
C GLY A 427 12.43 7.28 7.38
N GLN A 428 12.36 8.60 7.23
CA GLN A 428 13.49 9.49 7.43
C GLN A 428 13.09 10.73 8.22
N ILE A 429 14.06 11.27 8.96
CA ILE A 429 14.01 12.60 9.54
C ILE A 429 15.35 13.28 9.33
N ARG A 430 15.32 14.56 8.97
CA ARG A 430 16.49 15.37 8.71
C ARG A 430 16.42 16.66 9.51
N PHE A 431 17.59 17.10 9.96
CA PHE A 431 17.79 18.40 10.55
C PHE A 431 18.91 19.16 9.83
N ASP A 432 18.62 20.37 9.38
CA ASP A 432 19.62 21.30 8.83
C ASP A 432 19.86 22.42 9.85
N GLN A 433 21.02 22.41 10.51
CA GLN A 433 21.40 23.34 11.57
C GLN A 433 22.06 24.62 11.01
N GLU A 434 21.64 25.77 11.52
CA GLU A 434 22.22 27.08 11.26
C GLU A 434 22.31 27.83 12.60
N GLY A 435 23.50 27.84 13.21
CA GLY A 435 23.69 28.45 14.54
C GLY A 435 22.99 27.66 15.65
N ASP A 436 22.10 28.32 16.39
CA ASP A 436 21.28 27.75 17.47
C ASP A 436 19.89 27.29 16.99
N GLU A 437 19.64 27.30 15.68
CA GLU A 437 18.41 26.82 15.08
C GLU A 437 18.64 25.60 14.17
N ALA A 438 17.68 24.68 14.11
CA ALA A 438 17.69 23.59 13.13
C ALA A 438 16.33 23.44 12.44
N ARG A 439 16.37 23.38 11.10
CA ARG A 439 15.20 23.11 10.28
C ARG A 439 14.91 21.61 10.20
N ILE A 440 13.70 21.19 10.53
CA ILE A 440 13.25 19.80 10.50
C ILE A 440 12.45 19.48 9.23
N ASP A 441 12.72 18.31 8.66
CA ASP A 441 11.93 17.67 7.60
C ASP A 441 11.83 16.16 7.88
N TYR A 442 10.71 15.52 7.57
CA TYR A 442 10.56 14.08 7.76
C TYR A 442 9.56 13.48 6.77
N SER A 443 9.67 12.17 6.53
CA SER A 443 8.67 11.39 5.82
C SER A 443 8.67 9.94 6.31
N LEU A 444 7.54 9.25 6.17
CA LEU A 444 7.40 7.83 6.50
C LEU A 444 7.06 7.05 5.23
N ASP A 445 7.55 5.80 5.19
CA ASP A 445 7.16 4.82 4.19
C ASP A 445 5.64 4.61 4.22
N ALA A 446 5.01 4.49 3.04
CA ALA A 446 3.57 4.25 2.90
C ALA A 446 3.11 3.04 3.72
N LEU A 447 3.97 2.04 3.89
CA LEU A 447 3.73 0.82 4.66
C LEU A 447 3.25 1.08 6.10
N VAL A 448 3.77 2.13 6.74
CA VAL A 448 3.65 2.37 8.20
C VAL A 448 2.90 3.65 8.56
N ARG A 449 2.35 4.36 7.58
CA ARG A 449 1.51 5.54 7.80
C ARG A 449 0.25 5.19 8.60
N GLY A 450 -0.30 6.15 9.32
CA GLY A 450 -1.47 5.96 10.18
C GLY A 450 -1.19 5.28 11.54
N ARG A 451 0.01 4.75 11.77
CA ARG A 451 0.38 4.08 13.05
C ARG A 451 0.79 5.03 14.18
N GLY A 452 0.66 6.35 13.98
CA GLY A 452 1.13 7.37 14.94
C GLY A 452 2.66 7.52 15.03
N TRP A 453 3.43 6.82 14.19
CA TRP A 453 4.90 6.79 14.27
C TRP A 453 5.57 8.11 13.91
N ALA A 454 4.91 9.02 13.19
CA ALA A 454 5.46 10.33 12.87
C ALA A 454 5.73 11.16 14.14
N THR A 455 4.81 11.11 15.10
CA THR A 455 4.99 11.75 16.41
C THR A 455 6.19 11.14 17.14
N ARG A 456 6.35 9.81 17.11
CA ARG A 456 7.51 9.16 17.74
C ARG A 456 8.83 9.53 17.06
N LEU A 457 8.85 9.57 15.72
CA LEU A 457 10.00 9.94 14.91
C LEU A 457 10.53 11.33 15.26
N VAL A 458 9.65 12.34 15.26
CA VAL A 458 10.01 13.72 15.60
C VAL A 458 10.55 13.82 17.04
N ALA A 459 9.93 13.11 17.99
CA ALA A 459 10.41 13.08 19.38
C ALA A 459 11.82 12.50 19.50
N MET A 460 12.07 11.37 18.84
CA MET A 460 13.38 10.70 18.87
C MET A 460 14.46 11.55 18.21
N GLY A 461 14.17 12.17 17.06
CA GLY A 461 15.13 13.03 16.36
C GLY A 461 15.44 14.31 17.15
N ALA A 462 14.41 14.95 17.71
CA ALA A 462 14.57 16.14 18.55
C ALA A 462 15.38 15.84 19.82
N ALA A 463 15.14 14.68 20.45
CA ALA A 463 15.91 14.24 21.62
C ALA A 463 17.39 14.01 21.26
N TYR A 464 17.68 13.45 20.09
CA TYR A 464 19.05 13.25 19.64
C TYR A 464 19.81 14.58 19.47
N LEU A 465 19.23 15.55 18.76
CA LEU A 465 19.89 16.84 18.56
C LEU A 465 20.16 17.60 19.86
N ARG A 466 19.22 17.54 20.81
CA ARG A 466 19.32 18.25 22.10
C ARG A 466 20.36 17.65 23.05
N GLN A 467 20.94 16.48 22.75
CA GLN A 467 22.02 15.91 23.56
C GLN A 467 23.30 16.74 23.45
N SER A 468 23.56 17.37 22.30
CA SER A 468 24.79 18.11 22.04
C SER A 468 24.73 19.55 22.53
N ALA A 469 23.60 20.24 22.34
CA ALA A 469 23.38 21.62 22.76
C ALA A 469 21.87 21.97 22.77
N PRO A 470 21.46 23.02 23.51
CA PRO A 470 20.13 23.61 23.36
C PRO A 470 19.97 24.14 21.93
N ILE A 471 18.94 23.68 21.22
CA ILE A 471 18.67 24.06 19.83
C ILE A 471 17.17 24.34 19.62
N THR A 472 16.90 25.42 18.89
CA THR A 472 15.54 25.81 18.47
C THR A 472 15.17 25.08 17.19
N LEU A 473 14.11 24.27 17.24
CA LEU A 473 13.65 23.55 16.05
C LEU A 473 12.63 24.38 15.27
N ARG A 474 12.80 24.46 13.95
CA ARG A 474 11.86 25.12 13.04
C ARG A 474 11.38 24.16 11.95
N ALA A 475 10.07 24.07 11.76
CA ALA A 475 9.49 23.31 10.66
C ALA A 475 8.86 24.27 9.64
N LYS A 476 9.04 24.00 8.35
CA LYS A 476 8.28 24.68 7.28
C LYS A 476 7.33 23.67 6.66
N VAL A 477 6.03 23.88 6.83
CA VAL A 477 4.99 22.93 6.42
C VAL A 477 4.09 23.59 5.39
N LYS A 478 3.72 22.87 4.33
CA LYS A 478 2.73 23.33 3.34
C LYS A 478 1.41 23.61 4.04
N ALA A 479 0.71 24.68 3.69
CA ALA A 479 -0.51 25.13 4.38
C ALA A 479 -1.56 24.01 4.56
N GLY A 480 -1.79 23.20 3.52
CA GLY A 480 -2.71 22.05 3.51
C GLY A 480 -2.14 20.73 4.05
N ASN A 481 -0.88 20.68 4.50
CA ASN A 481 -0.30 19.47 5.10
C ASN A 481 -0.64 19.41 6.59
N TYR A 482 -1.91 19.15 6.85
CA TYR A 482 -2.52 19.17 8.18
C TYR A 482 -1.95 18.09 9.12
N VAL A 483 -1.62 16.92 8.56
CA VAL A 483 -1.02 15.80 9.31
C VAL A 483 0.31 16.21 9.91
N SER A 484 1.21 16.80 9.13
CA SER A 484 2.53 17.20 9.63
C SER A 484 2.44 18.38 10.60
N ARG A 485 1.53 19.33 10.35
CA ARG A 485 1.23 20.42 11.30
C ARG A 485 0.82 19.87 12.66
N SER A 486 -0.11 18.92 12.70
CA SER A 486 -0.56 18.27 13.94
C SER A 486 0.60 17.58 14.69
N VAL A 487 1.49 16.89 13.95
CA VAL A 487 2.67 16.23 14.54
C VAL A 487 3.59 17.23 15.23
N PHE A 488 3.89 18.38 14.60
CA PHE A 488 4.75 19.40 15.21
C PHE A 488 4.09 20.09 16.40
N MET A 489 2.80 20.45 16.30
CA MET A 489 2.07 21.12 17.39
C MET A 489 2.01 20.26 18.66
N ARG A 490 1.83 18.92 18.51
CA ARG A 490 1.90 17.97 19.64
C ARG A 490 3.26 17.96 20.35
N HIS A 491 4.33 18.39 19.68
CA HIS A 491 5.68 18.52 20.24
C HIS A 491 6.02 19.94 20.70
N GLY A 492 5.01 20.79 20.89
CA GLY A 492 5.17 22.14 21.42
C GLY A 492 5.76 23.14 20.44
N PHE A 493 5.80 22.82 19.14
CA PHE A 493 6.08 23.83 18.12
C PHE A 493 4.98 24.88 18.16
N LYS A 494 5.38 26.14 18.00
CA LYS A 494 4.45 27.26 17.86
C LYS A 494 4.47 27.71 16.42
N GLN A 495 3.30 27.90 15.84
CA GLN A 495 3.19 28.45 14.51
C GLN A 495 3.65 29.92 14.53
N ALA A 496 4.54 30.29 13.60
CA ALA A 496 4.90 31.68 13.40
C ALA A 496 3.64 32.44 12.95
N PRO A 497 3.35 33.63 13.51
CA PRO A 497 2.21 34.42 13.06
C PRO A 497 2.33 34.65 11.56
N LEU A 498 1.26 34.35 10.81
CA LEU A 498 1.14 34.84 9.44
C LEU A 498 1.25 36.38 9.47
N PRO A 499 1.77 37.05 8.43
CA PRO A 499 1.71 38.49 8.34
C PRO A 499 0.28 38.92 8.62
N LEU A 500 0.09 39.65 9.72
CA LEU A 500 -1.23 40.13 10.13
C LEU A 500 -1.79 40.94 8.96
N CYS A 501 -2.81 40.40 8.29
CA CYS A 501 -3.78 41.25 7.65
C CYS A 501 -4.34 42.14 8.76
N GLY A 502 -4.14 43.45 8.64
CA GLY A 502 -4.47 44.41 9.68
C GLY A 502 -5.93 44.32 10.12
N GLY A 503 -6.16 44.19 11.42
CA GLY A 503 -7.46 44.31 12.08
C GLY A 503 -7.38 43.76 13.50
N GLY A 504 -7.55 44.62 14.50
CA GLY A 504 -7.52 44.24 15.93
C GLY A 504 -8.79 43.52 16.40
N ASP A 505 -8.67 42.82 17.55
CA ASP A 505 -9.68 42.03 18.28
C ASP A 505 -10.20 40.77 17.53
N MET A 506 -10.11 39.50 17.95
CA MET A 506 -9.89 38.85 19.24
C MET A 506 -9.53 37.35 19.02
N CYS A 507 -8.42 36.87 19.58
CA CYS A 507 -8.17 35.42 19.74
C CYS A 507 -9.30 34.78 20.57
N ARG A 508 -9.84 33.63 20.13
CA ARG A 508 -10.89 32.87 20.82
C ARG A 508 -10.40 31.47 21.18
N SER A 509 -10.98 30.87 22.21
CA SER A 509 -10.86 29.44 22.51
C SER A 509 -12.07 28.69 21.96
N ILE A 510 -11.82 27.66 21.15
CA ILE A 510 -12.84 26.93 20.41
C ILE A 510 -12.65 25.44 20.68
N ALA A 511 -13.69 24.76 21.15
CA ALA A 511 -13.75 23.32 21.24
C ALA A 511 -14.52 22.75 20.04
N ILE A 512 -14.12 21.59 19.55
CA ILE A 512 -14.86 20.77 18.60
C ILE A 512 -15.06 19.39 19.24
N MET A 513 -16.31 18.92 19.24
CA MET A 513 -16.69 17.58 19.67
C MET A 513 -17.27 16.84 18.47
N SER A 514 -16.68 15.69 18.13
CA SER A 514 -17.19 14.80 17.08
C SER A 514 -16.99 13.34 17.46
N ASP A 515 -17.89 12.45 17.05
CA ASP A 515 -17.73 11.02 17.35
C ASP A 515 -16.44 10.47 16.72
N ARG A 516 -15.74 9.57 17.43
CA ARG A 516 -14.42 9.04 17.01
C ARG A 516 -14.40 8.44 15.60
N ASN A 517 -15.50 7.81 15.19
CA ASN A 517 -15.66 7.17 13.88
C ASN A 517 -16.47 8.02 12.88
N SER A 518 -16.71 9.30 13.16
CA SER A 518 -17.44 10.17 12.23
C SER A 518 -16.68 10.35 10.92
N TRP A 519 -17.38 10.22 9.80
CA TRP A 519 -16.87 10.53 8.46
C TRP A 519 -16.39 11.99 8.34
N LEU A 520 -16.98 12.91 9.12
CA LEU A 520 -16.64 14.33 9.09
C LEU A 520 -15.22 14.59 9.63
N ASN A 521 -14.67 13.66 10.43
CA ASN A 521 -13.32 13.77 11.00
C ASN A 521 -12.22 13.85 9.93
N ALA A 522 -12.48 13.41 8.70
CA ALA A 522 -11.56 13.58 7.57
C ALA A 522 -11.42 15.06 7.13
N TYR A 523 -12.44 15.89 7.42
CA TYR A 523 -12.53 17.29 6.98
C TYR A 523 -12.24 18.30 8.10
N LEU A 524 -12.49 17.94 9.36
CA LEU A 524 -12.26 18.82 10.51
C LEU A 524 -10.82 19.35 10.68
N PRO A 525 -9.75 18.60 10.32
CA PRO A 525 -8.39 19.14 10.39
C PRO A 525 -8.19 20.44 9.62
N GLU A 526 -8.85 20.61 8.48
CA GLU A 526 -8.81 21.87 7.71
C GLU A 526 -9.41 23.03 8.50
N LEU A 527 -10.59 22.85 9.09
CA LEU A 527 -11.25 23.89 9.89
C LEU A 527 -10.42 24.27 11.12
N ILE A 528 -9.97 23.27 11.88
CA ILE A 528 -9.13 23.45 13.08
C ILE A 528 -7.89 24.27 12.74
N LEU A 529 -7.24 23.95 11.63
CA LEU A 529 -5.98 24.58 11.27
C LEU A 529 -6.15 25.98 10.71
N ASN A 530 -7.27 26.27 10.02
CA ASN A 530 -7.64 27.64 9.65
C ASN A 530 -7.83 28.51 10.90
N TRP A 531 -8.56 28.01 11.91
CA TRP A 531 -8.74 28.77 13.16
C TRP A 531 -7.45 28.95 13.95
N LEU A 532 -6.57 27.94 13.98
CA LEU A 532 -5.24 28.09 14.56
C LEU A 532 -4.40 29.14 13.78
N ASP A 533 -4.55 29.23 12.46
CA ASP A 533 -3.88 30.23 11.59
C ASP A 533 -4.37 31.65 11.85
N GLU A 534 -5.67 31.81 12.10
CA GLU A 534 -6.33 33.07 12.50
C GLU A 534 -6.03 33.45 13.95
N GLY A 535 -5.27 32.61 14.68
CA GLY A 535 -4.77 32.89 16.02
C GLY A 535 -5.70 32.42 17.14
N HIS A 536 -6.73 31.63 16.86
CA HIS A 536 -7.58 31.00 17.88
C HIS A 536 -6.87 29.82 18.57
N ARG A 537 -7.33 29.45 19.75
CA ARG A 537 -6.92 28.22 20.46
C ARG A 537 -7.98 27.17 20.22
N VAL A 538 -7.61 26.02 19.67
CA VAL A 538 -8.58 24.97 19.31
C VAL A 538 -8.32 23.68 20.08
N LEU A 539 -9.36 23.12 20.70
CA LEU A 539 -9.39 21.78 21.27
C LEU A 539 -10.29 20.90 20.40
N TRP A 540 -9.84 19.71 20.04
CA TRP A 540 -10.68 18.72 19.36
C TRP A 540 -10.74 17.46 20.21
N ALA A 541 -11.95 17.10 20.63
CA ALA A 541 -12.24 15.98 21.50
C ALA A 541 -13.21 15.01 20.83
N HIS A 542 -13.17 13.76 21.26
CA HIS A 542 -14.09 12.70 20.82
C HIS A 542 -14.94 12.13 21.96
N ASP A 543 -14.62 12.50 23.20
CA ASP A 543 -15.30 12.08 24.41
C ASP A 543 -15.68 13.33 25.20
N ILE A 544 -16.90 13.36 25.75
CA ILE A 544 -17.43 14.53 26.48
C ILE A 544 -16.55 14.86 27.70
N GLU A 545 -15.89 13.86 28.28
CA GLU A 545 -15.00 14.01 29.43
C GLU A 545 -13.70 14.75 29.10
N ASP A 546 -13.27 14.74 27.84
CA ASP A 546 -12.06 15.42 27.36
C ASP A 546 -12.29 16.90 27.04
N LEU A 547 -13.54 17.35 27.10
CA LEU A 547 -13.92 18.73 26.85
C LEU A 547 -13.42 19.65 27.98
N LEU A 548 -12.77 20.75 27.60
CA LEU A 548 -12.28 21.78 28.50
C LEU A 548 -12.98 23.11 28.23
N HIS A 549 -13.05 23.98 29.24
CA HIS A 549 -13.63 25.31 29.13
C HIS A 549 -13.06 26.11 27.95
N ALA A 550 -13.94 26.61 27.08
CA ALA A 550 -13.61 27.44 25.93
C ALA A 550 -14.69 28.50 25.68
N ASP A 551 -14.46 29.43 24.75
CA ASP A 551 -15.48 30.42 24.37
C ASP A 551 -16.62 29.74 23.60
N PHE A 552 -16.29 28.91 22.60
CA PHE A 552 -17.27 28.20 21.77
C PHE A 552 -17.04 26.69 21.82
N CYS A 553 -18.10 25.89 21.70
CA CYS A 553 -17.99 24.46 21.44
C CYS A 553 -18.87 24.06 20.25
N PHE A 554 -18.26 23.51 19.20
CA PHE A 554 -18.98 22.98 18.04
C PHE A 554 -19.19 21.47 18.18
N TYR A 555 -20.43 21.03 18.18
CA TYR A 555 -20.82 19.61 18.19
C TYR A 555 -21.11 19.18 16.75
N LEU A 556 -20.11 18.62 16.08
CA LEU A 556 -20.13 18.33 14.64
C LEU A 556 -20.18 16.83 14.43
N SER A 557 -21.29 16.32 13.88
CA SER A 557 -21.54 14.87 13.78
C SER A 557 -21.33 14.14 15.12
N CYS A 558 -21.90 14.72 16.20
CA CYS A 558 -21.89 14.16 17.54
C CYS A 558 -23.23 13.47 17.82
N GLY A 559 -23.23 12.15 17.99
CA GLY A 559 -24.43 11.37 18.32
C GLY A 559 -24.83 11.43 19.79
N GLN A 560 -24.00 12.03 20.65
CA GLN A 560 -24.20 12.07 22.10
C GLN A 560 -24.99 13.33 22.53
N ILE A 561 -25.95 13.15 23.43
CA ILE A 561 -26.64 14.27 24.09
C ILE A 561 -25.74 14.80 25.20
N VAL A 562 -25.35 16.07 25.07
CA VAL A 562 -24.41 16.73 25.99
C VAL A 562 -25.18 17.26 27.22
N PRO A 563 -24.77 16.90 28.45
CA PRO A 563 -25.51 17.29 29.64
C PRO A 563 -25.41 18.81 29.90
N PRO A 564 -26.44 19.42 30.53
CA PRO A 564 -26.46 20.86 30.81
C PRO A 564 -25.27 21.38 31.64
N SER A 565 -24.64 20.52 32.45
CA SER A 565 -23.42 20.86 33.21
C SER A 565 -22.21 21.14 32.32
N ILE A 566 -22.13 20.51 31.16
CA ILE A 566 -21.05 20.69 30.18
C ILE A 566 -21.37 21.89 29.29
N LEU A 567 -22.62 22.04 28.83
CA LEU A 567 -23.04 23.19 28.01
C LEU A 567 -22.76 24.53 28.71
N LYS A 568 -22.88 24.60 30.04
CA LYS A 568 -22.58 25.80 30.84
C LYS A 568 -21.11 26.22 30.86
N GLN A 569 -20.20 25.40 30.33
CA GLN A 569 -18.76 25.70 30.28
C GLN A 569 -18.36 26.54 29.06
N TYR A 570 -19.30 26.85 28.19
CA TYR A 570 -19.07 27.58 26.94
C TYR A 570 -20.01 28.79 26.83
N LEU A 571 -19.53 29.86 26.19
CA LEU A 571 -20.37 31.02 25.87
C LEU A 571 -21.43 30.64 24.82
N HIS A 572 -21.03 29.84 23.83
CA HIS A 572 -21.92 29.30 22.80
C HIS A 572 -21.61 27.83 22.51
N ASN A 573 -22.67 27.05 22.32
CA ASN A 573 -22.69 25.62 22.08
C ASN A 573 -23.36 25.40 20.71
N LEU A 574 -22.58 25.15 19.68
CA LEU A 574 -23.02 25.26 18.30
C LEU A 574 -23.21 23.88 17.68
N VAL A 575 -24.34 23.68 17.00
CA VAL A 575 -24.67 22.45 16.26
C VAL A 575 -24.84 22.83 14.80
N VAL A 576 -24.39 21.96 13.90
CA VAL A 576 -24.71 22.05 12.47
C VAL A 576 -25.62 20.88 12.11
N HIS A 577 -26.76 21.19 11.51
CA HIS A 577 -27.84 20.23 11.25
C HIS A 577 -28.45 20.44 9.87
N GLU A 578 -28.63 19.37 9.09
CA GLU A 578 -29.00 19.48 7.66
C GLU A 578 -30.50 19.55 7.41
N SER A 579 -31.22 20.46 8.07
CA SER A 579 -32.64 20.72 7.76
C SER A 579 -33.09 22.15 8.08
N ASP A 580 -34.28 22.54 7.61
CA ASP A 580 -34.77 23.93 7.62
C ASP A 580 -35.37 24.38 8.98
N LEU A 581 -35.22 23.56 10.02
CA LEU A 581 -35.61 23.77 11.42
C LEU A 581 -36.68 24.87 11.70
N PRO A 582 -37.89 24.49 12.18
CA PRO A 582 -38.11 23.35 13.08
C PRO A 582 -38.49 22.03 12.40
N ARG A 583 -38.55 21.98 11.07
CA ARG A 583 -38.79 20.74 10.32
C ARG A 583 -37.50 19.96 10.15
N GLY A 584 -37.55 18.64 10.36
CA GLY A 584 -36.45 17.72 10.10
C GLY A 584 -35.45 17.58 11.25
N LYS A 585 -35.87 17.79 12.50
CA LYS A 585 -35.06 17.56 13.71
C LYS A 585 -34.63 16.09 13.84
N GLY A 586 -33.60 15.79 14.61
CA GLY A 586 -33.19 14.42 14.91
C GLY A 586 -32.02 13.95 14.05
N TRP A 587 -32.08 12.73 13.51
CA TRP A 587 -30.89 12.05 12.99
C TRP A 587 -30.89 11.89 11.47
N SER A 588 -29.70 11.94 10.88
CA SER A 588 -29.46 11.74 9.43
C SER A 588 -30.38 12.56 8.50
N PRO A 589 -30.65 13.85 8.79
CA PRO A 589 -31.64 14.64 8.06
C PRO A 589 -31.33 14.79 6.56
N LEU A 590 -30.05 14.85 6.18
CA LEU A 590 -29.64 14.87 4.77
C LEU A 590 -30.14 13.62 4.05
N THR A 591 -29.86 12.44 4.60
CA THR A 591 -30.27 11.16 4.01
C THR A 591 -31.78 11.07 3.87
N TRP A 592 -32.53 11.38 4.93
CA TRP A 592 -33.99 11.26 4.87
C TRP A 592 -34.62 12.22 3.87
N GLN A 593 -34.06 13.43 3.71
CA GLN A 593 -34.57 14.37 2.72
C GLN A 593 -34.29 13.92 1.28
N ILE A 594 -33.14 13.31 1.01
CA ILE A 594 -32.89 12.67 -0.29
C ILE A 594 -33.92 11.56 -0.55
N LEU A 595 -34.23 10.73 0.45
CA LEU A 595 -35.27 9.69 0.35
C LEU A 595 -36.70 10.25 0.19
N GLU A 596 -36.91 11.51 0.53
CA GLU A 596 -38.14 12.27 0.29
C GLU A 596 -38.12 13.03 -1.06
N ASP A 597 -37.20 12.66 -1.97
CA ASP A 597 -37.03 13.27 -3.30
C ASP A 597 -36.67 14.77 -3.23
N LYS A 598 -35.94 15.19 -2.18
CA LYS A 598 -35.43 16.56 -2.06
C LYS A 598 -33.98 16.61 -2.48
N ASN A 599 -33.70 17.39 -3.53
CA ASN A 599 -32.34 17.66 -3.98
C ASN A 599 -31.83 19.05 -3.58
N ARG A 600 -32.62 19.81 -2.81
CA ARG A 600 -32.21 21.10 -2.23
C ARG A 600 -32.41 21.05 -0.73
N ILE A 601 -31.31 20.93 0.01
CA ILE A 601 -31.31 20.63 1.45
C ILE A 601 -30.55 21.75 2.19
N PRO A 602 -31.16 22.42 3.17
CA PRO A 602 -30.47 23.42 3.95
C PRO A 602 -29.59 22.77 5.02
N VAL A 603 -28.45 23.37 5.29
CA VAL A 603 -27.55 23.09 6.41
C VAL A 603 -27.63 24.29 7.34
N THR A 604 -28.01 24.04 8.57
CA THR A 604 -28.39 25.06 9.55
C THR A 604 -27.42 25.05 10.71
N LEU A 605 -26.84 26.21 11.02
CA LEU A 605 -26.08 26.42 12.24
C LEU A 605 -27.01 26.96 13.32
N LEU A 606 -27.03 26.32 14.48
CA LEU A 606 -27.89 26.68 15.60
C LEU A 606 -27.18 26.58 16.94
N GLU A 607 -27.74 27.26 17.94
CA GLU A 607 -27.39 27.07 19.36
C GLU A 607 -27.97 25.73 19.85
N ALA A 608 -27.19 24.99 20.65
CA ALA A 608 -27.64 23.79 21.34
C ALA A 608 -28.61 24.19 22.46
N ALA A 609 -29.72 23.48 22.55
CA ALA A 609 -30.75 23.68 23.57
C ALA A 609 -31.08 22.36 24.28
N GLU A 610 -31.84 22.43 25.37
CA GLU A 610 -32.24 21.24 26.14
C GLU A 610 -33.04 20.23 25.31
N ARG A 611 -33.84 20.72 24.35
CA ARG A 611 -34.53 19.88 23.37
C ARG A 611 -33.69 19.80 22.10
N VAL A 612 -33.64 18.60 21.51
CA VAL A 612 -32.92 18.29 20.27
C VAL A 612 -33.30 19.29 19.18
N ASP A 613 -32.29 19.90 18.57
CA ASP A 613 -32.36 20.85 17.47
C ASP A 613 -33.39 21.99 17.65
N SER A 614 -33.58 22.48 18.88
CA SER A 614 -34.60 23.50 19.18
C SER A 614 -34.06 24.90 19.43
N GLY A 615 -32.75 25.11 19.38
CA GLY A 615 -32.17 26.41 19.68
C GLY A 615 -32.28 27.41 18.54
N ARG A 616 -31.82 28.63 18.80
CA ARG A 616 -31.84 29.74 17.83
C ARG A 616 -30.94 29.41 16.64
N VAL A 617 -31.41 29.75 15.45
CA VAL A 617 -30.66 29.57 14.21
C VAL A 617 -29.81 30.80 13.95
N TYR A 618 -28.51 30.60 13.75
CA TYR A 618 -27.55 31.66 13.43
C TYR A 618 -27.40 31.88 11.94
N ALA A 619 -27.30 30.80 11.16
CA ALA A 619 -27.05 30.89 9.73
C ALA A 619 -27.52 29.62 9.01
N GLN A 620 -27.71 29.73 7.70
CA GLN A 620 -28.05 28.60 6.83
C GLN A 620 -27.28 28.67 5.52
N GLU A 621 -26.93 27.50 5.00
CA GLU A 621 -26.36 27.30 3.66
C GLU A 621 -27.21 26.26 2.92
N TRP A 622 -27.41 26.41 1.62
CA TRP A 622 -28.20 25.47 0.83
C TRP A 622 -27.28 24.55 0.03
N LEU A 623 -27.46 23.25 0.20
CA LEU A 623 -26.90 22.23 -0.68
C LEU A 623 -27.86 22.00 -1.83
N GLU A 624 -27.31 21.95 -3.03
CA GLU A 624 -28.05 21.58 -4.24
C GLU A 624 -27.39 20.34 -4.84
N PHE A 625 -28.24 19.39 -5.22
CA PHE A 625 -27.89 18.11 -5.81
C PHE A 625 -28.59 17.96 -7.16
N GLU A 626 -27.92 17.29 -8.09
CA GLU A 626 -28.43 17.06 -9.44
C GLU A 626 -29.21 15.74 -9.54
N GLY A 627 -29.20 14.93 -8.48
CA GLY A 627 -29.96 13.68 -8.42
C GLY A 627 -29.13 12.44 -8.74
N HIS A 628 -27.81 12.60 -8.94
CA HIS A 628 -26.89 11.50 -9.26
C HIS A 628 -25.76 11.31 -8.25
N GLU A 629 -25.64 12.23 -7.29
CA GLU A 629 -24.60 12.18 -6.28
C GLU A 629 -24.79 10.99 -5.35
N LEU A 630 -23.71 10.25 -5.10
CA LEU A 630 -23.65 9.20 -4.09
C LEU A 630 -23.22 9.77 -2.73
N ILE A 631 -23.33 8.96 -1.66
CA ILE A 631 -23.20 9.40 -0.27
C ILE A 631 -21.88 10.13 0.02
N ASP A 632 -20.76 9.72 -0.61
CA ASP A 632 -19.47 10.36 -0.38
C ASP A 632 -19.35 11.73 -1.06
N GLU A 633 -19.94 11.90 -2.26
CA GLU A 633 -20.07 13.20 -2.92
C GLU A 633 -20.96 14.14 -2.09
N MET A 634 -22.06 13.60 -1.53
CA MET A 634 -22.96 14.35 -0.65
C MET A 634 -22.27 14.77 0.65
N ARG A 635 -21.53 13.85 1.28
CA ARG A 635 -20.71 14.12 2.48
C ARG A 635 -19.65 15.18 2.23
N GLU A 636 -19.00 15.17 1.07
CA GLU A 636 -18.02 16.20 0.71
C GLU A 636 -18.67 17.59 0.64
N ARG A 637 -19.84 17.71 -0.04
CA ARG A 637 -20.58 18.98 -0.11
C ARG A 637 -21.09 19.42 1.27
N GLN A 638 -21.61 18.49 2.06
CA GLN A 638 -22.06 18.72 3.42
C GLN A 638 -20.92 19.25 4.30
N ALA A 639 -19.74 18.61 4.28
CA ALA A 639 -18.58 19.06 5.04
C ALA A 639 -18.16 20.49 4.68
N LYS A 640 -18.14 20.84 3.39
CA LYS A 640 -17.83 22.21 2.93
C LYS A 640 -18.82 23.23 3.49
N ALA A 641 -20.11 22.93 3.46
CA ALA A 641 -21.14 23.81 4.03
C ALA A 641 -21.01 23.92 5.56
N THR A 642 -20.78 22.81 6.27
CA THR A 642 -20.53 22.79 7.72
C THR A 642 -19.34 23.67 8.09
N ILE A 643 -18.21 23.52 7.41
CA ILE A 643 -17.00 24.32 7.62
C ILE A 643 -17.27 25.81 7.38
N LYS A 644 -17.98 26.13 6.29
CA LYS A 644 -18.36 27.52 5.95
C LYS A 644 -19.20 28.16 7.05
N LEU A 645 -20.22 27.45 7.55
CA LEU A 645 -21.07 27.93 8.65
C LEU A 645 -20.30 28.13 9.95
N CYS A 646 -19.40 27.20 10.29
CA CYS A 646 -18.56 27.32 11.48
C CYS A 646 -17.70 28.59 11.41
N LYS A 647 -17.03 28.84 10.28
CA LYS A 647 -16.23 30.05 10.07
C LYS A 647 -17.08 31.32 10.13
N LEU A 648 -18.23 31.32 9.44
CA LEU A 648 -19.16 32.45 9.44
C LEU A 648 -19.53 32.89 10.87
N PHE A 649 -19.75 31.94 11.78
CA PHE A 649 -20.03 32.26 13.17
C PHE A 649 -18.83 32.88 13.90
N VAL A 650 -17.65 32.27 13.79
CA VAL A 650 -16.45 32.74 14.47
C VAL A 650 -16.05 34.13 13.98
N ASP A 651 -16.05 34.33 12.66
CA ASP A 651 -15.70 35.60 12.00
C ASP A 651 -16.75 36.69 12.27
N GLY A 652 -18.02 36.29 12.34
CA GLY A 652 -19.16 37.18 12.58
C GLY A 652 -19.37 37.55 14.05
N TYR A 653 -18.67 36.92 15.00
CA TYR A 653 -18.91 37.12 16.42
C TYR A 653 -18.37 38.46 16.95
N PRO A 654 -19.10 39.21 17.80
CA PRO A 654 -20.41 38.91 18.37
C PRO A 654 -21.60 39.43 17.53
N LYS A 655 -21.37 40.04 16.37
CA LYS A 655 -22.43 40.67 15.55
C LYS A 655 -23.48 39.65 15.09
N ILE A 656 -23.07 38.44 14.73
CA ILE A 656 -23.95 37.35 14.30
C ILE A 656 -25.03 36.99 15.33
N LEU A 657 -24.81 37.29 16.62
CA LEU A 657 -25.81 37.05 17.66
C LEU A 657 -27.09 37.90 17.47
N ALA A 658 -26.98 39.08 16.85
CA ALA A 658 -28.13 39.93 16.55
C ALA A 658 -28.95 39.40 15.37
N GLU A 659 -28.35 38.56 14.51
CA GLU A 659 -28.99 37.95 13.34
C GLU A 659 -29.68 36.62 13.70
N ALA A 660 -29.43 36.10 14.90
CA ALA A 660 -29.99 34.84 15.37
C ALA A 660 -31.52 34.90 15.46
N ARG A 661 -32.20 33.93 14.86
CA ARG A 661 -33.67 33.86 14.78
C ARG A 661 -34.24 32.68 15.55
N GLU A 662 -35.42 32.87 16.12
CA GLU A 662 -36.20 31.77 16.71
C GLU A 662 -36.77 30.88 15.60
N GLN A 663 -36.91 29.59 15.90
CA GLN A 663 -37.57 28.65 15.00
C GLN A 663 -39.09 28.87 15.07
N ILE A 664 -39.74 29.08 13.92
CA ILE A 664 -41.18 29.33 13.83
C ILE A 664 -41.81 28.32 12.87
N GLY A 665 -42.85 27.62 13.30
CA GLY A 665 -43.60 26.68 12.46
C GLY A 665 -43.82 25.31 13.12
N ALA A 666 -44.32 24.36 12.33
CA ALA A 666 -44.57 23.00 12.80
C ALA A 666 -43.28 22.17 12.86
N GLU A 667 -43.09 21.42 13.94
CA GLU A 667 -41.95 20.52 14.13
C GLU A 667 -42.14 19.20 13.37
N SER A 668 -41.05 18.61 12.88
CA SER A 668 -41.00 17.22 12.43
C SER A 668 -39.66 16.59 12.80
N PHE A 669 -39.64 15.26 12.94
CA PHE A 669 -38.48 14.52 13.44
C PHE A 669 -38.11 13.36 12.51
N TYR A 670 -36.84 13.23 12.21
CA TYR A 670 -36.25 12.10 11.52
C TYR A 670 -35.69 11.07 12.51
N PRO A 671 -36.01 9.78 12.33
CA PRO A 671 -35.48 8.73 13.19
C PRO A 671 -34.02 8.43 12.86
N HIS A 672 -33.31 7.79 13.79
CA HIS A 672 -31.99 7.25 13.51
C HIS A 672 -32.08 6.10 12.51
N ARG A 673 -31.32 6.17 11.42
CA ARG A 673 -31.27 5.09 10.42
C ARG A 673 -30.77 3.80 11.05
N GLN A 674 -31.44 2.70 10.71
CA GLN A 674 -31.06 1.34 11.05
C GLN A 674 -30.55 0.63 9.79
N PRO A 675 -29.78 -0.46 9.94
CA PRO A 675 -29.39 -1.29 8.79
C PRO A 675 -30.58 -1.66 7.91
N ALA A 676 -31.74 -1.93 8.50
CA ALA A 676 -32.98 -2.26 7.78
C ALA A 676 -33.47 -1.16 6.82
N ASP A 677 -33.09 0.10 7.05
CA ASP A 677 -33.44 1.23 6.18
C ASP A 677 -32.59 1.28 4.91
N SER A 678 -31.61 0.38 4.74
CA SER A 678 -30.89 0.16 3.48
C SER A 678 -31.53 -0.97 2.63
N ARG A 679 -32.72 -1.45 3.00
CA ARG A 679 -33.38 -2.57 2.31
C ARG A 679 -34.00 -2.14 0.98
N LEU A 680 -33.60 -2.78 -0.11
CA LEU A 680 -34.18 -2.70 -1.44
C LEU A 680 -35.34 -3.70 -1.59
N THR A 681 -36.28 -3.33 -2.46
CA THR A 681 -37.38 -4.18 -2.93
C THR A 681 -37.04 -4.70 -4.33
N PRO A 682 -36.81 -6.02 -4.52
CA PRO A 682 -36.38 -6.58 -5.81
C PRO A 682 -37.36 -6.37 -6.97
N THR A 683 -38.64 -6.14 -6.66
CA THR A 683 -39.70 -5.94 -7.66
C THR A 683 -39.83 -4.48 -8.11
N GLN A 684 -39.14 -3.54 -7.45
CA GLN A 684 -39.13 -2.13 -7.85
C GLN A 684 -37.97 -1.87 -8.82
N SER A 685 -38.16 -0.94 -9.75
CA SER A 685 -37.11 -0.57 -10.71
C SER A 685 -35.94 0.12 -10.01
N ILE A 686 -34.75 0.06 -10.63
CA ILE A 686 -33.55 0.78 -10.14
C ILE A 686 -33.86 2.27 -9.99
N LYS A 687 -34.52 2.87 -11.00
CA LYS A 687 -34.92 4.28 -10.99
C LYS A 687 -35.82 4.63 -9.79
N ALA A 688 -36.78 3.77 -9.44
CA ALA A 688 -37.72 4.03 -8.35
C ALA A 688 -37.08 3.99 -6.95
N GLN A 689 -35.90 3.37 -6.81
CA GLN A 689 -35.17 3.27 -5.55
C GLN A 689 -33.80 3.96 -5.65
N PHE A 690 -33.60 4.82 -6.65
CA PHE A 690 -32.30 5.42 -6.92
C PHE A 690 -31.82 6.31 -5.77
N ASP A 691 -32.72 7.04 -5.12
CA ASP A 691 -32.37 7.81 -3.92
C ASP A 691 -31.91 6.94 -2.76
N LEU A 692 -32.45 5.73 -2.62
CA LEU A 692 -31.94 4.77 -1.66
C LEU A 692 -30.53 4.33 -2.02
N PHE A 693 -30.25 4.08 -3.31
CA PHE A 693 -28.88 3.81 -3.76
C PHE A 693 -27.93 4.99 -3.49
N ARG A 694 -28.38 6.23 -3.70
CA ARG A 694 -27.55 7.42 -3.46
C ARG A 694 -27.08 7.55 -2.01
N VAL A 695 -27.91 7.15 -1.04
CA VAL A 695 -27.64 7.40 0.39
C VAL A 695 -27.09 6.20 1.17
N VAL A 696 -26.97 5.02 0.56
CA VAL A 696 -26.36 3.88 1.23
C VAL A 696 -24.85 4.04 1.31
N ASP A 697 -24.29 3.52 2.39
CA ASP A 697 -22.85 3.48 2.61
C ASP A 697 -22.36 2.07 2.25
N ASN A 698 -21.65 1.93 1.13
CA ASN A 698 -21.19 0.63 0.60
C ASN A 698 -20.33 -0.17 1.61
N GLN A 699 -19.71 0.53 2.58
CA GLN A 699 -18.80 -0.04 3.55
C GLN A 699 -19.52 -0.42 4.85
N HIS A 700 -20.30 0.50 5.43
CA HIS A 700 -20.86 0.32 6.77
C HIS A 700 -22.28 -0.24 6.76
N TYR A 701 -23.14 0.25 5.85
CA TYR A 701 -24.56 -0.13 5.77
C TYR A 701 -25.02 -0.19 4.30
N PRO A 702 -24.50 -1.17 3.51
CA PRO A 702 -24.79 -1.28 2.09
C PRO A 702 -26.27 -1.57 1.82
N ALA A 703 -26.71 -1.28 0.59
CA ALA A 703 -28.05 -1.67 0.17
C ALA A 703 -28.18 -3.20 0.18
N PHE A 704 -29.34 -3.74 0.54
CA PHE A 704 -29.54 -5.18 0.57
C PHE A 704 -30.97 -5.59 0.23
N PHE A 705 -31.19 -6.80 -0.25
CA PHE A 705 -32.52 -7.38 -0.40
C PHE A 705 -32.52 -8.86 -0.08
N ASP A 706 -33.71 -9.40 0.20
CA ASP A 706 -33.89 -10.84 0.41
C ASP A 706 -34.67 -11.42 -0.77
N LEU A 707 -34.18 -12.50 -1.38
CA LEU A 707 -34.82 -13.21 -2.48
C LEU A 707 -34.63 -14.72 -2.30
N ASN A 708 -35.72 -15.50 -2.42
CA ASN A 708 -35.71 -16.96 -2.27
C ASN A 708 -35.04 -17.46 -0.96
N GLY A 709 -35.25 -16.73 0.15
CA GLY A 709 -34.69 -17.08 1.46
C GLY A 709 -33.20 -16.74 1.64
N GLN A 710 -32.58 -16.07 0.67
CA GLN A 710 -31.18 -15.62 0.71
C GLN A 710 -31.11 -14.09 0.74
N ARG A 711 -30.09 -13.54 1.41
CA ARG A 711 -29.81 -12.10 1.46
C ARG A 711 -28.71 -11.73 0.47
N TYR A 712 -28.94 -10.67 -0.29
CA TYR A 712 -28.02 -10.12 -1.27
C TYR A 712 -27.71 -8.67 -0.89
N PHE A 713 -26.45 -8.27 -1.04
CA PHE A 713 -26.02 -6.88 -0.90
C PHE A 713 -25.75 -6.30 -2.28
N LEU A 714 -26.12 -5.04 -2.48
CA LEU A 714 -25.88 -4.30 -3.71
C LEU A 714 -25.04 -3.06 -3.37
N ARG A 715 -23.88 -2.97 -4.02
CA ARG A 715 -23.00 -1.81 -3.95
C ARG A 715 -23.19 -0.98 -5.21
N ILE A 716 -23.20 0.34 -5.05
CA ILE A 716 -23.30 1.28 -6.15
C ILE A 716 -22.04 2.12 -6.23
N ASP A 717 -21.41 2.12 -7.39
CA ASP A 717 -20.25 2.96 -7.68
C ASP A 717 -20.55 3.80 -8.92
N LYS A 718 -19.98 5.00 -8.94
CA LYS A 718 -20.13 5.93 -10.05
C LYS A 718 -18.92 5.82 -10.97
N ALA A 719 -19.14 5.42 -12.22
CA ALA A 719 -18.11 5.36 -13.24
C ALA A 719 -18.12 6.64 -14.10
N PRO A 720 -16.96 7.12 -14.57
CA PRO A 720 -16.91 8.19 -15.56
C PRO A 720 -17.53 7.71 -16.88
N LEU A 721 -18.33 8.57 -17.52
CA LEU A 721 -18.85 8.28 -18.86
C LEU A 721 -17.67 8.19 -19.85
N PRO A 722 -17.67 7.21 -20.77
CA PRO A 722 -16.67 7.14 -21.83
C PRO A 722 -16.68 8.44 -22.65
N SER A 723 -15.50 9.01 -22.88
CA SER A 723 -15.34 10.23 -23.68
C SER A 723 -15.91 10.00 -25.10
N GLY A 724 -17.07 10.58 -25.39
CA GLY A 724 -17.77 10.43 -26.67
C GLY A 724 -19.27 10.15 -26.55
N GLU A 725 -19.76 9.75 -25.37
CA GLU A 725 -21.19 9.56 -25.09
C GLU A 725 -21.74 10.73 -24.25
N GLU A 726 -21.73 11.95 -24.81
CA GLU A 726 -22.53 13.03 -24.21
C GLU A 726 -23.95 13.00 -24.79
N ASN A 727 -24.93 12.83 -23.89
CA ASN A 727 -26.37 13.01 -24.07
C ASN A 727 -27.14 11.90 -24.81
N MET A 728 -27.34 10.76 -24.13
CA MET A 728 -28.60 10.03 -24.28
C MET A 728 -29.62 10.62 -23.29
N PRO A 729 -30.78 11.15 -23.74
CA PRO A 729 -31.80 11.66 -22.82
C PRO A 729 -32.37 10.51 -21.97
N THR A 730 -32.39 10.71 -20.64
CA THR A 730 -32.91 9.78 -19.61
C THR A 730 -34.41 9.83 -19.42
#